data_AF-A0AAV5CXF8-F1
#
_entry.id   AF-A0AAV5CXF8-F1
#
_cell.length_a   1.000
_cell.length_b   1.000
_cell.length_c   1.000
_cell.angle_alpha   90.00
_cell.angle_beta   90.00
_cell.angle_gamma   90.00
#
_symmetry.space_group_name_H-M   'P 1'
#
loop_
_entity.id
_entity.type
_entity.pdbx_description
1 polymer ?
#
loop_
_entity_poly.entity_id
_entity_poly.type
_entity_poly.pdbx_seq_one_letter_code
_entity_poly.pdbx_strand_id
1 'polypeptide(L)'
;MGVAVAAMPRNGNADPRRPCPCGAVLGESLAAEAAPGDDPPRPSQRRVRHAGARLLHAAEIFYWKQKWNPDEVCAENLDVTKGPIKIEWFKGGMTNICYNAVDRNVEAGNGDKVAMYWEGNEPSQDGKLTYSELLDKLSNYLKSVGVGKGDAVVIYLPMLMELPIAMLACARIGAVHSVIVLSVCSEDPLFLLYTSGSTGKPKQRRPPPPLRPPPAIPLRPAAPTPRSLPLRFLTTKSSRLPRRMGASDHLMGVAVAAMPRNGNADPRRPCPCGAVLGESLAAEAAPGDDLLVHPSAEFATQALVSSTQQYREMYQRSIDDPAGFWSEIAEIFYWKQKWNPDEVCAENLDVTKGPIKIEWFKGGMTNICYNAVDRNVEAGNGDKVAMYWEGNEPSQDGKLTYSELLDKVCQVNLHSLMLKLSYALSNYLKSVGVGKGDAVVIYLPMLMELPIAMLACARIGAVHSVVFAGFSAEALAQRIVDCKPKVVITCNAVKRGVKLIPLKDIVDASLVESATNGVDVGICLTYENQSALKKDGTQWKIGRDVWWQDVVPNFPTKCDVEWVDAEDPLFLLYTSGSTGKPKITPLPGAWPQKPGSATFPFFGVQPVIVDEKGHEMVGECSGYLCIKNSWPGAFRTLYGDKDRYETTYFKPFVGYYFSGDGCRRDKDGYHWLTGRVDDVINVSGHRIGTAEVESALVSHPKCAEAAVVGIDHEVKGQGIYAFVTLVDGVSYSDDLRKSLIMTVRSQIGAFAAPDKIHWAPGLPKTRSGKIMRRILRKIASRQLDEVGDTSTLADPGVVDQLIALSDS
;
A
#
# COMPACT_ATOMS: atom_id res chain seq x y z
N MET A 1 -0.53 17.42 -22.76
CA MET A 1 -1.23 17.49 -21.44
C MET A 1 -0.24 18.02 -20.41
N GLY A 2 -0.65 18.35 -19.18
CA GLY A 2 0.30 18.79 -18.14
C GLY A 2 1.03 17.61 -17.48
N VAL A 3 2.36 17.66 -17.37
CA VAL A 3 3.21 16.55 -16.91
C VAL A 3 4.20 17.02 -15.86
N ALA A 4 4.12 16.55 -14.61
CA ALA A 4 4.97 17.06 -13.53
C ALA A 4 6.38 16.42 -13.54
N VAL A 5 7.42 17.25 -13.35
CA VAL A 5 8.84 16.83 -13.19
C VAL A 5 9.28 17.03 -11.74
N ALA A 6 9.82 16.00 -11.06
CA ALA A 6 10.13 16.08 -9.62
C ALA A 6 11.49 15.46 -9.21
N ALA A 7 12.01 15.93 -8.07
CA ALA A 7 13.29 15.52 -7.47
C ALA A 7 13.12 14.79 -6.11
N MET A 8 14.17 14.07 -5.68
CA MET A 8 14.20 13.14 -4.52
C MET A 8 14.41 13.85 -3.17
N PRO A 9 13.76 13.40 -2.07
CA PRO A 9 14.53 12.67 -1.02
C PRO A 9 13.77 11.69 -0.07
N ARG A 10 14.57 10.84 0.63
CA ARG A 10 14.31 10.00 1.86
C ARG A 10 13.57 8.64 1.68
N ASN A 11 13.83 7.59 2.48
CA ASN A 11 14.52 7.48 3.80
C ASN A 11 15.31 6.14 4.03
N GLY A 12 16.21 6.10 5.03
CA GLY A 12 17.08 4.94 5.41
C GLY A 12 16.59 4.08 6.61
N ASN A 13 17.41 3.39 7.43
CA ASN A 13 18.88 3.24 7.49
C ASN A 13 19.32 1.96 8.29
N ALA A 14 20.56 1.90 8.82
CA ALA A 14 21.13 0.87 9.72
C ALA A 14 22.34 1.45 10.53
N ASP A 15 23.12 0.80 11.42
CA ASP A 15 23.15 -0.61 11.90
C ASP A 15 23.41 -0.81 13.45
N PRO A 16 24.57 -1.24 14.05
CA PRO A 16 24.49 -2.26 15.11
C PRO A 16 24.92 -1.87 16.55
N ARG A 17 24.12 -2.32 17.55
CA ARG A 17 24.52 -2.96 18.84
C ARG A 17 23.37 -3.01 19.87
N ARG A 18 22.67 -4.15 20.01
CA ARG A 18 22.04 -4.70 21.25
C ARG A 18 21.27 -6.01 20.99
N PRO A 19 20.93 -6.83 22.01
CA PRO A 19 20.30 -8.15 21.83
C PRO A 19 18.75 -8.09 21.78
N CYS A 20 18.13 -9.06 21.09
CA CYS A 20 16.67 -9.23 21.02
C CYS A 20 16.08 -9.84 22.32
N PRO A 21 15.03 -9.25 22.92
CA PRO A 21 14.26 -9.83 24.02
C PRO A 21 12.96 -10.50 23.52
N CYS A 22 12.96 -11.83 23.41
CA CYS A 22 11.91 -12.56 22.69
C CYS A 22 11.28 -13.70 23.53
N GLY A 23 10.21 -13.38 24.27
CA GLY A 23 9.36 -14.38 24.92
C GLY A 23 8.46 -13.84 26.04
N ALA A 24 7.15 -13.83 25.82
CA ALA A 24 6.10 -13.96 26.85
C ALA A 24 4.71 -14.11 26.18
N VAL A 25 4.05 -15.25 26.38
CA VAL A 25 2.58 -15.40 26.25
C VAL A 25 2.10 -16.27 27.40
N LEU A 26 1.89 -15.64 28.56
CA LEU A 26 1.14 -16.13 29.72
C LEU A 26 0.74 -14.90 30.55
N GLY A 27 -0.53 -14.82 30.96
CA GLY A 27 -1.01 -13.84 31.94
C GLY A 27 -1.92 -12.75 31.37
N GLU A 28 -3.15 -12.74 31.88
CA GLU A 28 -4.22 -11.78 31.57
C GLU A 28 -4.02 -10.42 32.27
N SER A 29 -4.98 -9.51 32.03
CA SER A 29 -5.11 -8.21 32.69
C SER A 29 -5.04 -8.28 34.22
N LEU A 30 -4.22 -7.42 34.82
CA LEU A 30 -4.40 -6.90 36.18
C LEU A 30 -4.02 -5.41 36.19
N ALA A 31 -4.96 -4.55 35.80
CA ALA A 31 -4.87 -3.12 36.08
C ALA A 31 -5.07 -2.85 37.59
N ALA A 32 -4.28 -1.94 38.15
CA ALA A 32 -4.48 -1.38 39.47
C ALA A 32 -4.10 0.10 39.43
N GLU A 33 -4.99 0.97 39.86
CA GLU A 33 -4.83 2.42 39.79
C GLU A 33 -3.73 2.89 40.75
N ALA A 34 -2.98 3.91 40.32
CA ALA A 34 -2.03 4.64 41.16
C ALA A 34 -2.30 6.14 41.00
N ALA A 35 -2.63 6.80 42.11
CA ALA A 35 -2.85 8.25 42.13
C ALA A 35 -1.53 9.02 41.85
N PRO A 36 -1.58 10.20 41.21
CA PRO A 36 -0.39 10.98 40.92
C PRO A 36 0.21 11.58 42.20
N GLY A 37 1.50 11.32 42.47
CA GLY A 37 2.20 11.92 43.61
C GLY A 37 3.66 11.50 43.77
N ASP A 38 3.95 10.19 43.78
CA ASP A 38 5.25 9.63 44.20
C ASP A 38 6.09 9.01 43.06
N ASP A 39 7.42 9.07 43.24
CA ASP A 39 8.43 8.46 42.36
C ASP A 39 8.28 6.92 42.29
N PRO A 40 8.42 6.29 41.10
CA PRO A 40 8.25 4.84 40.97
C PRO A 40 9.38 4.07 41.67
N PRO A 41 9.09 3.24 42.70
CA PRO A 41 10.13 2.54 43.44
C PRO A 41 10.75 1.42 42.60
N ARG A 42 12.10 1.30 42.66
CA ARG A 42 12.84 0.19 42.02
C ARG A 42 12.24 -1.15 42.47
N PRO A 43 12.00 -2.11 41.55
CA PRO A 43 11.29 -3.35 41.89
C PRO A 43 12.09 -4.19 42.89
N SER A 44 11.60 -4.26 44.13
CA SER A 44 12.21 -5.08 45.18
C SER A 44 11.88 -6.56 44.97
N GLN A 45 12.81 -7.43 45.40
CA GLN A 45 12.73 -8.90 45.24
C GLN A 45 11.46 -9.55 45.82
N ARG A 46 10.68 -8.82 46.65
CA ARG A 46 9.37 -9.27 47.15
C ARG A 46 8.32 -9.46 46.05
N ARG A 47 8.29 -8.63 44.99
CA ARG A 47 7.22 -8.70 43.97
C ARG A 47 7.27 -10.02 43.18
N VAL A 48 8.46 -10.48 42.80
CA VAL A 48 8.65 -11.76 42.05
C VAL A 48 8.18 -12.97 42.86
N ARG A 49 8.40 -12.99 44.18
CA ARG A 49 7.98 -14.09 45.06
C ARG A 49 6.46 -14.29 45.12
N HIS A 50 5.64 -13.23 44.92
CA HIS A 50 4.19 -13.38 44.86
C HIS A 50 3.68 -13.92 43.52
N ALA A 51 4.34 -13.61 42.40
CA ALA A 51 4.01 -14.22 41.11
C ALA A 51 4.29 -15.74 41.12
N GLY A 52 5.44 -16.14 41.68
CA GLY A 52 5.82 -17.55 41.81
C GLY A 52 4.79 -18.40 42.61
N ALA A 53 4.15 -17.83 43.63
CA ALA A 53 3.16 -18.54 44.44
C ALA A 53 1.89 -18.94 43.65
N ARG A 54 1.41 -18.09 42.72
CA ARG A 54 0.27 -18.42 41.84
C ARG A 54 0.66 -19.41 40.75
N LEU A 55 1.86 -19.25 40.16
CA LEU A 55 2.41 -20.19 39.18
C LEU A 55 2.65 -21.59 39.76
N LEU A 56 3.08 -21.70 41.01
CA LEU A 56 3.22 -22.98 41.72
C LEU A 56 1.89 -23.73 41.79
N HIS A 57 0.82 -23.07 42.23
CA HIS A 57 -0.48 -23.73 42.38
C HIS A 57 -1.05 -24.19 41.03
N ALA A 58 -0.87 -23.41 39.96
CA ALA A 58 -1.20 -23.84 38.60
C ALA A 58 -0.34 -25.02 38.13
N ALA A 59 0.96 -25.05 38.46
CA ALA A 59 1.87 -26.15 38.11
C ALA A 59 1.51 -27.48 38.78
N GLU A 60 0.87 -27.45 39.96
CA GLU A 60 0.40 -28.65 40.68
C GLU A 60 -0.82 -29.34 40.03
N ILE A 61 -1.59 -28.64 39.20
CA ILE A 61 -2.74 -29.18 38.46
C ILE A 61 -2.29 -30.08 37.28
N PHE A 62 -1.06 -29.90 36.82
CA PHE A 62 -0.45 -30.74 35.79
C PHE A 62 0.18 -32.00 36.39
N TYR A 63 0.06 -33.11 35.67
CA TYR A 63 0.90 -34.29 35.89
C TYR A 63 2.35 -33.99 35.47
N TRP A 64 3.29 -34.37 36.33
CA TRP A 64 4.72 -34.32 36.07
C TRP A 64 5.30 -35.72 36.26
N LYS A 65 5.95 -36.26 35.23
CA LYS A 65 6.68 -37.53 35.30
C LYS A 65 7.89 -37.45 36.25
N GLN A 66 8.43 -36.24 36.39
CA GLN A 66 9.40 -35.85 37.40
C GLN A 66 9.06 -34.42 37.83
N LYS A 67 8.82 -34.17 39.12
CA LYS A 67 8.66 -32.80 39.63
C LYS A 67 10.00 -32.06 39.61
N TRP A 68 9.92 -30.73 39.51
CA TRP A 68 11.06 -29.82 39.60
C TRP A 68 11.63 -29.78 41.03
N ASN A 69 12.84 -29.24 41.21
CA ASN A 69 13.37 -28.94 42.53
C ASN A 69 12.54 -27.82 43.19
N PRO A 70 11.88 -28.04 44.35
CA PRO A 70 11.07 -27.01 45.02
C PRO A 70 11.83 -25.74 45.41
N ASP A 71 13.16 -25.81 45.55
CA ASP A 71 14.01 -24.66 45.86
C ASP A 71 14.49 -23.89 44.60
N GLU A 72 14.32 -24.45 43.40
CA GLU A 72 14.69 -23.84 42.10
C GLU A 72 13.46 -23.64 41.19
N VAL A 73 12.35 -23.12 41.75
CA VAL A 73 11.11 -22.83 41.00
C VAL A 73 11.33 -21.84 39.86
N CYS A 74 12.17 -20.83 40.09
CA CYS A 74 12.68 -19.93 39.05
C CYS A 74 14.14 -19.57 39.34
N ALA A 75 15.02 -19.72 38.35
CA ALA A 75 16.38 -19.20 38.37
C ALA A 75 16.53 -18.10 37.32
N GLU A 76 16.83 -16.87 37.75
CA GLU A 76 16.89 -15.67 36.91
C GLU A 76 18.29 -15.05 36.91
N ASN A 77 18.89 -14.87 35.72
CA ASN A 77 19.88 -13.83 35.49
C ASN A 77 19.23 -12.69 34.70
N LEU A 78 18.72 -11.68 35.41
CA LEU A 78 18.25 -10.43 34.80
C LEU A 78 19.40 -9.43 34.53
N ASP A 79 20.61 -9.71 35.03
CA ASP A 79 21.77 -8.84 34.84
C ASP A 79 22.44 -9.13 33.49
N VAL A 80 22.06 -8.30 32.50
CA VAL A 80 22.61 -8.30 31.13
C VAL A 80 24.13 -8.06 31.06
N THR A 81 24.77 -7.59 32.14
CA THR A 81 26.24 -7.43 32.19
C THR A 81 26.95 -8.75 32.52
N LYS A 82 26.23 -9.74 33.08
CA LYS A 82 26.76 -11.06 33.47
C LYS A 82 26.54 -12.16 32.43
N GLY A 83 25.85 -11.85 31.33
CA GLY A 83 25.56 -12.78 30.24
C GLY A 83 24.17 -12.57 29.63
N PRO A 84 23.73 -13.45 28.71
CA PRO A 84 22.36 -13.42 28.21
C PRO A 84 21.35 -13.60 29.36
N ILE A 85 20.18 -12.97 29.22
CA ILE A 85 19.09 -13.15 30.18
C ILE A 85 18.67 -14.62 30.14
N LYS A 86 18.72 -15.28 31.30
CA LYS A 86 18.30 -16.67 31.46
C LYS A 86 17.26 -16.74 32.56
N ILE A 87 16.09 -17.28 32.24
CA ILE A 87 14.97 -17.46 33.15
C ILE A 87 14.57 -18.94 33.03
N GLU A 88 14.91 -19.75 34.03
CA GLU A 88 14.60 -21.18 34.08
C GLU A 88 13.51 -21.45 35.11
N TRP A 89 12.26 -21.65 34.65
CA TRP A 89 11.15 -22.07 35.51
C TRP A 89 11.09 -23.60 35.63
N PHE A 90 10.65 -24.09 36.81
CA PHE A 90 10.42 -25.50 37.11
C PHE A 90 11.61 -26.41 36.74
N LYS A 91 12.81 -26.00 37.16
CA LYS A 91 14.07 -26.61 36.76
C LYS A 91 14.17 -28.08 37.20
N GLY A 92 14.56 -28.94 36.25
CA GLY A 92 14.59 -30.40 36.41
C GLY A 92 13.22 -31.08 36.29
N GLY A 93 12.12 -30.33 36.14
CA GLY A 93 10.79 -30.89 35.93
C GLY A 93 10.61 -31.51 34.54
N MET A 94 9.89 -32.62 34.47
CA MET A 94 9.48 -33.27 33.21
C MET A 94 7.96 -33.43 33.17
N THR A 95 7.31 -32.71 32.25
CA THR A 95 5.89 -32.87 31.92
C THR A 95 5.70 -33.00 30.41
N ASN A 96 4.50 -33.36 29.97
CA ASN A 96 4.07 -33.32 28.58
C ASN A 96 2.67 -32.68 28.50
N ILE A 97 2.50 -31.71 27.61
CA ILE A 97 1.25 -30.95 27.48
C ILE A 97 0.13 -31.81 26.89
N CYS A 98 0.43 -32.63 25.88
CA CYS A 98 -0.57 -33.52 25.28
C CYS A 98 -0.99 -34.63 26.25
N TYR A 99 -0.07 -35.18 27.05
CA TYR A 99 -0.44 -36.11 28.12
C TYR A 99 -1.41 -35.49 29.14
N ASN A 100 -1.22 -34.21 29.45
CA ASN A 100 -2.09 -33.47 30.37
C ASN A 100 -3.43 -33.02 29.77
N ALA A 101 -3.48 -32.79 28.46
CA ALA A 101 -4.71 -32.43 27.76
C ALA A 101 -5.55 -33.67 27.42
N VAL A 102 -4.93 -34.73 26.89
CA VAL A 102 -5.61 -35.87 26.25
C VAL A 102 -5.35 -37.17 26.99
N ASP A 103 -4.09 -37.63 27.05
CA ASP A 103 -3.79 -39.02 27.43
C ASP A 103 -4.32 -39.38 28.83
N ARG A 104 -4.09 -38.52 29.84
CA ARG A 104 -4.58 -38.74 31.22
C ARG A 104 -6.11 -38.82 31.32
N ASN A 105 -6.85 -38.19 30.39
CA ASN A 105 -8.31 -38.26 30.36
C ASN A 105 -8.77 -39.62 29.81
N VAL A 106 -8.12 -40.15 28.77
CA VAL A 106 -8.35 -41.50 28.26
C VAL A 106 -8.01 -42.56 29.31
N GLU A 107 -6.83 -42.45 29.94
CA GLU A 107 -6.39 -43.34 31.03
C GLU A 107 -7.35 -43.32 32.24
N ALA A 108 -7.95 -42.17 32.54
CA ALA A 108 -8.98 -42.02 33.57
C ALA A 108 -10.40 -42.47 33.13
N GLY A 109 -10.53 -43.20 32.02
CA GLY A 109 -11.80 -43.73 31.53
C GLY A 109 -12.75 -42.69 30.91
N ASN A 110 -12.26 -41.48 30.60
CA ASN A 110 -13.05 -40.42 29.94
C ASN A 110 -12.88 -40.44 28.40
N GLY A 111 -12.36 -41.53 27.83
CA GLY A 111 -12.04 -41.65 26.40
C GLY A 111 -13.18 -41.20 25.48
N ASP A 112 -14.40 -41.67 25.75
CA ASP A 112 -15.60 -41.41 24.92
C ASP A 112 -16.25 -40.04 25.19
N LYS A 113 -15.71 -39.22 26.10
CA LYS A 113 -16.21 -37.85 26.33
C LYS A 113 -15.63 -36.91 25.27
N VAL A 114 -16.47 -35.97 24.81
CA VAL A 114 -16.06 -34.92 23.88
C VAL A 114 -14.97 -34.06 24.54
N ALA A 115 -13.81 -33.99 23.87
CA ALA A 115 -12.64 -33.21 24.24
C ALA A 115 -12.61 -31.85 23.53
N MET A 116 -13.11 -31.81 22.29
CA MET A 116 -13.14 -30.62 21.45
C MET A 116 -14.46 -30.53 20.69
N TYR A 117 -15.06 -29.33 20.68
CA TYR A 117 -16.18 -28.95 19.83
C TYR A 117 -15.64 -28.05 18.72
N TRP A 118 -16.25 -28.14 17.54
CA TRP A 118 -15.96 -27.31 16.38
C TRP A 118 -17.29 -26.80 15.81
N GLU A 119 -17.36 -25.51 15.51
CA GLU A 119 -18.48 -24.85 14.83
C GLU A 119 -17.98 -24.44 13.44
N GLY A 120 -18.73 -24.79 12.40
CA GLY A 120 -18.36 -24.54 11.02
C GLY A 120 -18.85 -23.20 10.47
N ASN A 121 -18.50 -22.89 9.22
CA ASN A 121 -19.13 -21.78 8.50
C ASN A 121 -20.59 -22.09 8.11
N GLU A 122 -20.95 -23.38 8.12
CA GLU A 122 -22.32 -23.89 8.05
C GLU A 122 -22.55 -24.91 9.18
N PRO A 123 -23.78 -25.05 9.71
CA PRO A 123 -24.14 -26.11 10.66
C PRO A 123 -23.98 -27.55 10.12
N SER A 124 -23.72 -27.69 8.81
CA SER A 124 -23.35 -28.95 8.15
C SER A 124 -21.92 -29.42 8.47
N GLN A 125 -21.08 -28.50 8.97
CA GLN A 125 -19.65 -28.69 9.25
C GLN A 125 -19.32 -28.78 10.76
N ASP A 126 -20.33 -28.73 11.63
CA ASP A 126 -20.15 -28.80 13.09
C ASP A 126 -19.58 -30.15 13.53
N GLY A 127 -18.50 -30.10 14.31
CA GLY A 127 -17.69 -31.26 14.67
C GLY A 127 -17.59 -31.47 16.19
N LYS A 128 -17.42 -32.73 16.60
CA LYS A 128 -17.12 -33.11 17.99
C LYS A 128 -16.10 -34.24 17.95
N LEU A 129 -15.01 -34.09 18.70
CA LEU A 129 -13.98 -35.12 18.83
C LEU A 129 -13.84 -35.52 20.29
N THR A 130 -13.83 -36.82 20.54
CA THR A 130 -13.61 -37.42 21.87
C THR A 130 -12.12 -37.49 22.24
N TYR A 131 -11.82 -37.69 23.52
CA TYR A 131 -10.44 -37.88 23.97
C TYR A 131 -9.76 -39.11 23.30
N SER A 132 -10.54 -40.17 23.01
CA SER A 132 -10.07 -41.35 22.26
C SER A 132 -9.76 -41.05 20.79
N GLU A 133 -10.44 -40.11 20.15
CA GLU A 133 -10.25 -39.81 18.72
C GLU A 133 -9.05 -38.88 18.44
N LEU A 134 -8.65 -38.09 19.44
CA LEU A 134 -7.42 -37.29 19.40
C LEU A 134 -6.13 -38.14 19.50
N LEU A 135 -6.24 -39.46 19.64
CA LEU A 135 -5.12 -40.35 19.96
C LEU A 135 -4.35 -40.87 18.72
N ASP A 136 -3.03 -41.01 18.93
CA ASP A 136 -2.07 -41.83 18.19
C ASP A 136 -1.79 -41.55 16.70
N LYS A 137 -2.79 -41.35 15.83
CA LYS A 137 -2.64 -41.40 14.36
C LYS A 137 -1.50 -40.50 13.84
N LEU A 138 -1.55 -39.19 14.12
CA LEU A 138 -0.55 -38.24 13.60
C LEU A 138 0.77 -38.28 14.39
N SER A 139 0.73 -38.46 15.72
CA SER A 139 1.95 -38.51 16.55
C SER A 139 2.87 -39.69 16.23
N ASN A 140 2.30 -40.83 15.81
CA ASN A 140 3.08 -42.00 15.40
C ASN A 140 3.55 -41.91 13.94
N TYR A 141 2.82 -41.19 13.07
CA TYR A 141 3.30 -40.82 11.74
C TYR A 141 4.52 -39.88 11.82
N LEU A 142 4.46 -38.82 12.62
CA LEU A 142 5.58 -37.88 12.81
C LEU A 142 6.86 -38.59 13.27
N LYS A 143 6.75 -39.54 14.21
CA LYS A 143 7.87 -40.41 14.62
C LYS A 143 8.41 -41.28 13.49
N SER A 144 7.54 -41.85 12.63
CA SER A 144 7.98 -42.78 11.58
C SER A 144 8.71 -42.09 10.42
N VAL A 145 8.42 -40.80 10.18
CA VAL A 145 9.18 -39.94 9.25
C VAL A 145 10.40 -39.27 9.91
N GLY A 146 10.67 -39.55 11.18
CA GLY A 146 11.91 -39.18 11.88
C GLY A 146 11.85 -37.93 12.77
N VAL A 147 10.67 -37.36 13.03
CA VAL A 147 10.51 -36.25 13.99
C VAL A 147 10.54 -36.77 15.43
N GLY A 148 11.35 -36.14 16.27
CA GLY A 148 11.50 -36.46 17.69
C GLY A 148 11.47 -35.24 18.61
N LYS A 149 12.08 -35.38 19.79
CA LYS A 149 12.08 -34.35 20.83
C LYS A 149 13.07 -33.24 20.48
N GLY A 150 12.57 -32.01 20.40
CA GLY A 150 13.36 -30.81 20.12
C GLY A 150 13.42 -30.40 18.64
N ASP A 151 12.97 -31.26 17.72
CA ASP A 151 12.87 -30.91 16.30
C ASP A 151 11.81 -29.82 16.10
N ALA A 152 12.11 -28.85 15.25
CA ALA A 152 11.14 -27.82 14.85
C ALA A 152 10.17 -28.39 13.81
N VAL A 153 8.86 -28.18 14.01
CA VAL A 153 7.81 -28.55 13.05
C VAL A 153 7.00 -27.31 12.72
N VAL A 154 6.94 -26.95 11.43
CA VAL A 154 6.00 -25.91 10.97
C VAL A 154 4.66 -26.58 10.66
N ILE A 155 3.60 -26.11 11.32
CA ILE A 155 2.23 -26.52 11.04
C ILE A 155 1.59 -25.41 10.21
N TYR A 156 1.35 -25.69 8.93
CA TYR A 156 0.72 -24.78 7.98
C TYR A 156 -0.67 -25.33 7.63
N LEU A 157 -1.69 -24.86 8.36
CA LEU A 157 -3.08 -25.28 8.19
C LEU A 157 -4.01 -24.07 8.42
N PRO A 158 -5.18 -24.01 7.77
CA PRO A 158 -6.22 -23.05 8.12
C PRO A 158 -6.77 -23.32 9.54
N MET A 159 -7.66 -22.44 10.01
CA MET A 159 -8.49 -22.71 11.20
C MET A 159 -9.50 -23.83 10.90
N LEU A 160 -9.06 -25.09 11.05
CA LEU A 160 -9.85 -26.32 10.99
C LEU A 160 -9.38 -27.30 12.09
N MET A 161 -10.14 -28.37 12.33
CA MET A 161 -9.88 -29.30 13.46
C MET A 161 -8.53 -30.03 13.39
N GLU A 162 -7.93 -30.16 12.21
CA GLU A 162 -6.61 -30.75 11.99
C GLU A 162 -5.48 -29.95 12.64
N LEU A 163 -5.66 -28.62 12.80
CA LEU A 163 -4.66 -27.72 13.36
C LEU A 163 -4.34 -28.03 14.84
N PRO A 164 -5.30 -28.05 15.78
CA PRO A 164 -5.04 -28.45 17.16
C PRO A 164 -4.59 -29.92 17.28
N ILE A 165 -5.07 -30.82 16.40
CA ILE A 165 -4.60 -32.21 16.34
C ILE A 165 -3.09 -32.26 16.00
N ALA A 166 -2.62 -31.47 15.03
CA ALA A 166 -1.22 -31.38 14.67
C ALA A 166 -0.35 -30.78 15.79
N MET A 167 -0.86 -29.75 16.49
CA MET A 167 -0.17 -29.16 17.66
C MET A 167 -0.02 -30.19 18.78
N LEU A 168 -1.11 -30.86 19.16
CA LEU A 168 -1.12 -31.91 20.17
C LEU A 168 -0.17 -33.06 19.78
N ALA A 169 -0.21 -33.52 18.52
CA ALA A 169 0.67 -34.57 18.03
C ALA A 169 2.16 -34.21 18.14
N CYS A 170 2.54 -32.96 17.85
CA CYS A 170 3.91 -32.47 18.02
C CYS A 170 4.29 -32.38 19.51
N ALA A 171 3.43 -31.79 20.35
CA ALA A 171 3.66 -31.68 21.78
C ALA A 171 3.82 -33.05 22.46
N ARG A 172 3.07 -34.06 22.03
CA ARG A 172 3.11 -35.45 22.53
C ARG A 172 4.46 -36.15 22.29
N ILE A 173 5.12 -35.84 21.18
CA ILE A 173 6.45 -36.38 20.85
C ILE A 173 7.60 -35.48 21.34
N GLY A 174 7.28 -34.28 21.85
CA GLY A 174 8.23 -33.30 22.34
C GLY A 174 8.87 -32.43 21.24
N ALA A 175 8.27 -32.39 20.05
CA ALA A 175 8.67 -31.51 18.96
C ALA A 175 8.22 -30.07 19.23
N VAL A 176 9.00 -29.09 18.76
CA VAL A 176 8.71 -27.66 18.91
C VAL A 176 7.88 -27.20 17.73
N HIS A 177 6.56 -27.10 17.90
CA HIS A 177 5.67 -26.67 16.82
C HIS A 177 5.60 -25.15 16.67
N SER A 178 5.77 -24.64 15.45
CA SER A 178 5.42 -23.28 15.05
C SER A 178 4.18 -23.33 14.17
N VAL A 179 3.13 -22.61 14.55
CA VAL A 179 1.87 -22.58 13.80
C VAL A 179 1.85 -21.37 12.86
N ILE A 180 1.42 -21.60 11.62
CA ILE A 180 1.08 -20.57 10.64
C ILE A 180 -0.38 -20.83 10.24
N VAL A 181 -1.26 -19.88 10.59
CA VAL A 181 -2.70 -19.96 10.35
C VAL A 181 -3.06 -19.22 9.06
N LEU A 182 -3.75 -19.89 8.15
CA LEU A 182 -4.51 -19.22 7.08
C LEU A 182 -5.91 -18.84 7.57
N SER A 183 -6.30 -17.58 7.39
CA SER A 183 -7.65 -17.08 7.68
C SER A 183 -8.59 -17.07 6.46
N VAL A 184 -8.28 -17.87 5.43
CA VAL A 184 -9.02 -17.94 4.16
C VAL A 184 -9.10 -19.40 3.69
N CYS A 185 -10.26 -19.79 3.15
CA CYS A 185 -10.60 -21.19 2.85
C CYS A 185 -9.88 -21.77 1.61
N SER A 186 -9.37 -23.00 1.74
CA SER A 186 -9.11 -23.93 0.63
C SER A 186 -9.08 -25.36 1.17
N GLU A 187 -9.78 -26.30 0.52
CA GLU A 187 -10.19 -27.58 1.14
C GLU A 187 -9.12 -28.70 1.18
N ASP A 188 -7.87 -28.43 0.78
CA ASP A 188 -6.78 -29.43 0.72
C ASP A 188 -5.74 -29.27 1.86
N PRO A 189 -5.64 -30.19 2.83
CA PRO A 189 -4.67 -30.13 3.92
C PRO A 189 -3.26 -30.57 3.47
N LEU A 190 -2.39 -29.61 3.14
CA LEU A 190 -1.03 -29.87 2.65
C LEU A 190 0.02 -29.96 3.78
N PHE A 191 0.32 -31.18 4.25
CA PHE A 191 1.33 -31.40 5.30
C PHE A 191 2.78 -31.24 4.79
N LEU A 192 3.39 -30.07 5.05
CA LEU A 192 4.80 -29.77 4.72
C LEU A 192 5.74 -29.99 5.91
N LEU A 193 6.48 -31.11 5.89
CA LEU A 193 7.46 -31.49 6.90
C LEU A 193 8.88 -31.03 6.55
N TYR A 194 9.42 -30.09 7.33
CA TYR A 194 10.83 -29.69 7.31
C TYR A 194 11.53 -30.10 8.61
N THR A 195 12.41 -31.10 8.57
CA THR A 195 13.26 -31.51 9.70
C THR A 195 14.60 -30.77 9.67
N SER A 196 14.75 -29.76 10.54
CA SER A 196 15.92 -28.88 10.57
C SER A 196 17.07 -29.38 11.47
N GLY A 197 17.65 -30.55 11.18
CA GLY A 197 18.97 -30.88 11.75
C GLY A 197 19.44 -32.32 11.73
N SER A 198 20.45 -32.63 10.90
CA SER A 198 21.67 -33.31 11.37
C SER A 198 22.78 -33.27 10.32
N THR A 199 24.03 -33.19 10.77
CA THR A 199 25.21 -33.17 9.89
C THR A 199 25.55 -34.59 9.39
N GLY A 200 24.99 -35.00 8.27
CA GLY A 200 25.23 -36.32 7.66
C GLY A 200 25.14 -36.31 6.14
N LYS A 201 26.02 -37.06 5.46
CA LYS A 201 26.05 -37.14 3.99
C LYS A 201 24.76 -37.78 3.44
N PRO A 202 24.19 -37.28 2.33
CA PRO A 202 22.92 -37.78 1.81
C PRO A 202 23.04 -39.23 1.29
N LYS A 203 22.12 -40.09 1.73
CA LYS A 203 21.86 -41.39 1.09
C LYS A 203 20.62 -41.27 0.21
N GLN A 204 20.75 -41.48 -1.09
CA GLN A 204 19.61 -41.59 -1.99
C GLN A 204 18.68 -42.73 -1.55
N ARG A 205 17.37 -42.48 -1.56
CA ARG A 205 16.32 -43.50 -1.53
C ARG A 205 15.26 -43.16 -2.58
N ARG A 206 14.66 -44.20 -3.17
CA ARG A 206 13.67 -44.07 -4.26
C ARG A 206 12.31 -43.58 -3.73
N PRO A 207 11.50 -42.87 -4.55
CA PRO A 207 10.13 -42.57 -4.19
C PRO A 207 9.26 -43.84 -4.11
N PRO A 208 8.20 -43.84 -3.27
CA PRO A 208 7.17 -44.89 -3.26
C PRO A 208 6.26 -44.79 -4.51
N PRO A 209 5.51 -45.85 -4.85
CA PRO A 209 4.56 -45.82 -5.96
C PRO A 209 3.31 -44.97 -5.64
N PRO A 210 2.64 -44.39 -6.66
CA PRO A 210 1.43 -43.59 -6.46
C PRO A 210 0.23 -44.45 -6.04
N LEU A 211 -0.60 -43.89 -5.14
CA LEU A 211 -1.91 -44.45 -4.80
C LEU A 211 -2.89 -44.29 -5.98
N ARG A 212 -3.78 -45.27 -6.16
CA ARG A 212 -4.85 -45.18 -7.18
C ARG A 212 -6.03 -44.37 -6.65
N PRO A 213 -6.67 -43.52 -7.49
CA PRO A 213 -7.97 -42.95 -7.16
C PRO A 213 -9.08 -44.02 -7.24
N PRO A 214 -10.20 -43.84 -6.50
CA PRO A 214 -11.40 -44.68 -6.64
C PRO A 214 -12.12 -44.45 -7.99
N PRO A 215 -13.00 -45.38 -8.43
CA PRO A 215 -13.64 -45.32 -9.74
C PRO A 215 -14.74 -44.27 -9.83
N ALA A 216 -14.87 -43.64 -11.00
CA ALA A 216 -15.91 -42.64 -11.29
C ALA A 216 -17.28 -43.27 -11.60
N ILE A 217 -18.35 -42.58 -11.21
CA ILE A 217 -19.74 -42.91 -11.56
C ILE A 217 -20.15 -42.11 -12.81
N PRO A 218 -20.76 -42.72 -13.85
CA PRO A 218 -20.97 -42.06 -15.14
C PRO A 218 -22.26 -41.22 -15.20
N LEU A 219 -22.16 -39.99 -15.72
CA LEU A 219 -23.29 -39.21 -16.21
C LEU A 219 -23.55 -39.50 -17.70
N ARG A 220 -24.82 -39.58 -18.10
CA ARG A 220 -25.24 -39.76 -19.51
C ARG A 220 -25.49 -38.41 -20.21
N PRO A 221 -25.32 -38.34 -21.55
CA PRO A 221 -25.31 -37.07 -22.29
C PRO A 221 -26.68 -36.64 -22.85
N ALA A 222 -26.80 -35.36 -23.21
CA ALA A 222 -27.84 -34.83 -24.09
C ALA A 222 -27.26 -33.73 -25.01
N ALA A 223 -27.71 -33.73 -26.28
CA ALA A 223 -27.38 -32.77 -27.35
C ALA A 223 -28.39 -33.00 -28.53
N PRO A 224 -28.46 -32.17 -29.60
CA PRO A 224 -27.72 -30.95 -29.89
C PRO A 224 -28.62 -29.74 -30.32
N THR A 225 -27.98 -28.72 -30.92
CA THR A 225 -28.53 -27.48 -31.54
C THR A 225 -29.51 -27.69 -32.71
N PRO A 226 -30.13 -26.60 -33.23
CA PRO A 226 -29.73 -26.17 -34.58
C PRO A 226 -29.34 -24.67 -34.72
N ARG A 227 -28.82 -24.31 -35.90
CA ARG A 227 -28.29 -22.98 -36.30
C ARG A 227 -29.18 -22.27 -37.33
N SER A 228 -29.03 -20.95 -37.49
CA SER A 228 -29.08 -20.28 -38.81
C SER A 228 -28.33 -18.94 -38.84
N LEU A 229 -28.10 -18.40 -40.05
CA LEU A 229 -27.20 -17.32 -40.51
C LEU A 229 -27.74 -16.83 -41.89
N PRO A 230 -27.21 -15.81 -42.62
CA PRO A 230 -26.43 -14.60 -42.25
C PRO A 230 -26.81 -13.29 -43.06
N LEU A 231 -26.05 -12.21 -42.82
CA LEU A 231 -25.53 -11.18 -43.78
C LEU A 231 -26.42 -10.46 -44.82
N ARG A 232 -26.43 -9.12 -44.76
CA ARG A 232 -26.07 -8.12 -45.83
C ARG A 232 -26.28 -6.67 -45.31
N PHE A 233 -26.08 -5.59 -46.10
CA PHE A 233 -24.80 -4.97 -46.53
C PHE A 233 -25.08 -3.52 -47.06
N LEU A 234 -24.04 -2.72 -47.40
CA LEU A 234 -24.08 -1.42 -48.13
C LEU A 234 -24.64 -0.20 -47.33
N THR A 235 -23.87 0.84 -46.97
CA THR A 235 -23.34 2.02 -47.73
C THR A 235 -24.42 3.04 -48.17
N THR A 236 -24.25 4.38 -48.23
CA THR A 236 -23.07 5.30 -48.39
C THR A 236 -23.42 6.75 -48.01
N LYS A 237 -22.41 7.59 -47.61
CA LYS A 237 -22.30 9.07 -47.87
C LYS A 237 -23.40 10.00 -47.25
N SER A 238 -23.24 11.33 -47.07
CA SER A 238 -22.10 12.28 -46.95
C SER A 238 -22.65 13.74 -46.91
N SER A 239 -22.37 14.55 -45.88
CA SER A 239 -22.52 16.02 -45.99
C SER A 239 -21.74 16.84 -44.96
N ARG A 240 -21.36 18.05 -45.40
CA ARG A 240 -20.34 18.96 -44.86
C ARG A 240 -20.76 19.74 -43.59
N LEU A 241 -19.77 19.96 -42.72
CA LEU A 241 -19.50 21.16 -41.89
C LEU A 241 -20.37 22.41 -42.12
N PRO A 242 -20.65 23.16 -41.03
CA PRO A 242 -19.82 24.36 -40.78
C PRO A 242 -19.21 24.44 -39.36
N ARG A 243 -18.12 25.21 -39.22
CA ARG A 243 -17.48 25.57 -37.93
C ARG A 243 -18.23 26.71 -37.22
N ARG A 244 -18.32 26.68 -35.88
CA ARG A 244 -18.10 27.88 -35.04
C ARG A 244 -17.82 27.56 -33.55
N MET A 245 -16.80 28.23 -33.02
CA MET A 245 -16.54 28.62 -31.61
C MET A 245 -16.83 27.61 -30.47
N GLY A 246 -15.78 26.86 -30.10
CA GLY A 246 -15.15 26.97 -28.77
C GLY A 246 -16.00 26.78 -27.51
N ALA A 247 -16.15 25.52 -27.10
CA ALA A 247 -16.32 25.17 -25.68
C ALA A 247 -14.95 25.15 -24.97
N SER A 248 -14.92 25.27 -23.64
CA SER A 248 -13.68 25.42 -22.86
C SER A 248 -13.15 24.07 -22.34
N ASP A 249 -11.98 23.63 -22.82
CA ASP A 249 -11.31 22.43 -22.35
C ASP A 249 -10.73 22.63 -20.93
N HIS A 250 -11.31 21.96 -19.92
CA HIS A 250 -10.92 22.14 -18.52
C HIS A 250 -10.51 20.84 -17.77
N LEU A 251 -9.20 20.80 -17.48
CA LEU A 251 -8.52 20.29 -16.27
C LEU A 251 -8.32 18.77 -16.01
N MET A 252 -7.05 18.34 -16.09
CA MET A 252 -6.43 17.09 -15.57
C MET A 252 -4.92 17.40 -15.15
N GLY A 253 -4.33 16.83 -14.05
CA GLY A 253 -3.04 17.24 -13.36
C GLY A 253 -2.39 16.58 -12.03
N VAL A 254 -3.01 15.67 -11.20
CA VAL A 254 -2.55 14.89 -9.98
C VAL A 254 -1.81 13.59 -10.33
N ALA A 255 -0.75 13.26 -9.60
CA ALA A 255 0.12 12.09 -9.79
C ALA A 255 0.10 11.05 -8.63
N VAL A 256 1.24 10.39 -8.36
CA VAL A 256 1.41 9.21 -7.49
C VAL A 256 2.07 9.56 -6.16
N ALA A 257 1.76 8.77 -5.12
CA ALA A 257 2.28 8.89 -3.75
C ALA A 257 3.53 8.01 -3.49
N ALA A 258 4.14 8.15 -2.31
CA ALA A 258 5.16 7.22 -1.83
C ALA A 258 4.53 6.02 -1.10
N MET A 259 5.12 4.83 -1.26
CA MET A 259 4.79 3.65 -0.46
C MET A 259 5.29 3.79 0.99
N PRO A 260 4.57 3.26 2.00
CA PRO A 260 5.09 3.11 3.35
C PRO A 260 6.13 1.97 3.42
N ARG A 261 7.01 2.02 4.43
CA ARG A 261 7.82 0.89 4.89
C ARG A 261 7.68 0.77 6.41
N ASN A 262 6.98 -0.26 6.87
CA ASN A 262 7.22 -0.82 8.22
C ASN A 262 8.32 -1.89 8.11
N GLY A 263 9.11 -2.05 9.16
CA GLY A 263 10.20 -3.03 9.22
C GLY A 263 9.91 -4.20 10.14
N ASN A 264 10.37 -5.39 9.75
CA ASN A 264 10.62 -6.62 10.53
C ASN A 264 9.65 -7.01 11.66
N ALA A 265 9.03 -8.18 11.53
CA ALA A 265 8.52 -8.96 12.66
C ALA A 265 9.49 -10.12 13.02
N ASP A 266 9.93 -10.18 14.27
CA ASP A 266 10.53 -11.37 14.91
C ASP A 266 9.37 -12.17 15.57
N PRO A 267 9.28 -13.52 15.47
CA PRO A 267 8.05 -14.27 15.78
C PRO A 267 7.58 -14.34 17.26
N ARG A 268 7.89 -13.37 18.13
CA ARG A 268 7.69 -13.48 19.60
C ARG A 268 7.12 -12.25 20.32
N ARG A 269 6.05 -11.65 19.78
CA ARG A 269 5.03 -10.84 20.54
C ARG A 269 3.70 -10.75 19.76
N PRO A 270 2.57 -10.37 20.39
CA PRO A 270 1.24 -10.50 19.78
C PRO A 270 0.97 -9.48 18.66
N CYS A 271 -0.03 -9.80 17.83
CA CYS A 271 -0.37 -9.10 16.59
C CYS A 271 -0.60 -7.58 16.79
N PRO A 272 0.20 -6.70 16.16
CA PRO A 272 -0.21 -5.32 15.93
C PRO A 272 -1.29 -5.33 14.85
N CYS A 273 -2.49 -4.87 15.22
CA CYS A 273 -3.69 -4.78 14.40
C CYS A 273 -3.41 -4.50 12.91
N GLY A 274 -3.47 -5.56 12.10
CA GLY A 274 -3.64 -5.41 10.67
C GLY A 274 -4.97 -4.69 10.42
N ALA A 275 -4.93 -3.59 9.68
CA ALA A 275 -6.14 -2.93 9.21
C ALA A 275 -6.81 -3.83 8.15
N VAL A 276 -7.61 -4.79 8.63
CA VAL A 276 -8.76 -5.27 7.86
C VAL A 276 -9.52 -4.03 7.40
N LEU A 277 -10.01 -4.01 6.17
CA LEU A 277 -11.10 -3.09 5.78
C LEU A 277 -12.41 -3.62 6.40
N GLY A 278 -12.39 -3.72 7.73
CA GLY A 278 -13.40 -4.34 8.58
C GLY A 278 -14.16 -3.23 9.28
N GLU A 279 -15.32 -2.94 8.71
CA GLU A 279 -16.28 -1.93 9.15
C GLU A 279 -15.80 -0.46 9.08
N SER A 280 -16.70 0.40 8.63
CA SER A 280 -16.61 1.83 8.91
C SER A 280 -16.72 2.00 10.42
N LEU A 281 -15.78 2.72 11.06
CA LEU A 281 -15.99 3.21 12.42
C LEU A 281 -17.05 4.31 12.39
N ALA A 282 -18.31 3.87 12.34
CA ALA A 282 -19.48 4.72 12.25
C ALA A 282 -19.65 5.52 13.56
N ALA A 283 -19.44 6.82 13.47
CA ALA A 283 -20.06 7.86 14.30
C ALA A 283 -20.05 7.68 15.83
N GLU A 284 -18.87 7.72 16.48
CA GLU A 284 -18.79 8.16 17.89
C GLU A 284 -17.79 9.30 18.10
N ALA A 285 -18.21 10.52 17.71
CA ALA A 285 -18.13 11.68 18.60
C ALA A 285 -19.08 12.80 18.10
N ALA A 286 -19.71 13.50 19.04
CA ALA A 286 -20.23 14.84 18.80
C ALA A 286 -19.05 15.83 18.62
N PRO A 287 -19.24 17.04 18.04
CA PRO A 287 -18.17 18.02 17.93
C PRO A 287 -17.68 18.49 19.32
N GLY A 288 -16.58 17.88 19.78
CA GLY A 288 -15.89 18.11 21.04
C GLY A 288 -14.43 17.62 20.94
N ASP A 289 -13.59 18.03 21.87
CA ASP A 289 -12.12 17.93 21.71
C ASP A 289 -11.52 16.53 21.96
N ASP A 290 -12.31 15.56 22.42
CA ASP A 290 -11.81 14.38 23.13
C ASP A 290 -11.32 13.21 22.25
N LEU A 291 -11.49 13.24 20.92
CA LEU A 291 -10.94 12.22 19.99
C LEU A 291 -9.44 12.42 19.68
N LEU A 292 -8.61 12.56 20.71
CA LEU A 292 -7.15 12.59 20.58
C LEU A 292 -6.57 11.17 20.61
N VAL A 293 -6.12 10.68 19.46
CA VAL A 293 -5.44 9.37 19.35
C VAL A 293 -3.96 9.54 19.71
N HIS A 294 -3.62 9.37 20.99
CA HIS A 294 -2.25 9.45 21.47
C HIS A 294 -1.38 8.29 20.96
N PRO A 295 -0.09 8.51 20.59
CA PRO A 295 0.85 7.42 20.36
C PRO A 295 1.10 6.62 21.64
N SER A 296 1.37 5.32 21.51
CA SER A 296 1.89 4.54 22.64
C SER A 296 3.30 5.03 23.00
N ALA A 297 3.66 4.98 24.29
CA ALA A 297 4.99 5.38 24.75
C ALA A 297 6.11 4.56 24.09
N GLU A 298 5.86 3.26 23.83
CA GLU A 298 6.77 2.39 23.09
C GLU A 298 7.01 2.89 21.65
N PHE A 299 5.96 3.30 20.94
CA PHE A 299 6.11 3.89 19.60
C PHE A 299 6.82 5.24 19.64
N ALA A 300 6.42 6.14 20.56
CA ALA A 300 7.00 7.47 20.67
C ALA A 300 8.51 7.43 20.96
N THR A 301 8.96 6.54 21.86
CA THR A 301 10.40 6.38 22.18
C THR A 301 11.24 5.80 21.05
N GLN A 302 10.63 5.20 20.02
CA GLN A 302 11.31 4.67 18.83
C GLN A 302 11.20 5.61 17.62
N ALA A 303 10.39 6.67 17.70
CA ALA A 303 10.17 7.60 16.60
C ALA A 303 11.37 8.55 16.40
N LEU A 304 11.71 8.82 15.13
CA LEU A 304 12.75 9.81 14.77
C LEU A 304 12.42 11.24 15.24
N VAL A 305 11.14 11.51 15.46
CA VAL A 305 10.62 12.72 16.12
C VAL A 305 9.65 12.26 17.20
N SER A 306 10.07 12.35 18.47
CA SER A 306 9.44 11.70 19.62
C SER A 306 8.69 12.66 20.55
N SER A 307 8.59 13.95 20.19
CA SER A 307 7.86 14.96 20.96
C SER A 307 7.47 16.17 20.11
N THR A 308 6.45 16.90 20.55
CA THR A 308 6.00 18.14 19.89
C THR A 308 7.07 19.23 19.96
N GLN A 309 7.89 19.23 21.02
CA GLN A 309 8.97 20.19 21.20
C GLN A 309 10.10 19.97 20.19
N GLN A 310 10.58 18.72 20.05
CA GLN A 310 11.56 18.35 19.03
C GLN A 310 11.06 18.67 17.61
N TYR A 311 9.77 18.40 17.33
CA TYR A 311 9.16 18.82 16.06
C TYR A 311 9.22 20.33 15.88
N ARG A 312 8.80 21.13 16.87
CA ARG A 312 8.81 22.61 16.78
C ARG A 312 10.20 23.15 16.52
N GLU A 313 11.22 22.64 17.20
CA GLU A 313 12.62 23.03 17.02
C GLU A 313 13.13 22.70 15.60
N MET A 314 12.88 21.47 15.13
CA MET A 314 13.25 21.05 13.78
C MET A 314 12.46 21.81 12.69
N TYR A 315 11.19 22.10 12.93
CA TYR A 315 10.33 22.85 12.01
C TYR A 315 10.76 24.31 11.93
N GLN A 316 10.92 24.99 13.06
CA GLN A 316 11.38 26.37 13.12
C GLN A 316 12.74 26.52 12.42
N ARG A 317 13.71 25.65 12.73
CA ARG A 317 15.00 25.65 12.01
C ARG A 317 14.83 25.43 10.51
N SER A 318 13.93 24.54 10.08
CA SER A 318 13.69 24.29 8.64
C SER A 318 13.05 25.45 7.87
N ILE A 319 12.60 26.49 8.57
CA ILE A 319 12.08 27.75 8.02
C ILE A 319 13.10 28.89 8.15
N ASP A 320 13.79 29.00 9.30
CA ASP A 320 14.77 30.07 9.56
C ASP A 320 16.15 29.82 8.90
N ASP A 321 16.57 28.55 8.84
CA ASP A 321 17.81 28.06 8.24
C ASP A 321 17.49 26.92 7.23
N PRO A 322 16.78 27.20 6.12
CA PRO A 322 16.46 26.18 5.14
C PRO A 322 17.73 25.63 4.47
N ALA A 323 18.76 26.47 4.29
CA ALA A 323 20.02 26.08 3.65
C ALA A 323 20.82 25.07 4.48
N GLY A 324 21.07 25.35 5.76
CA GLY A 324 21.78 24.45 6.66
C GLY A 324 20.96 23.21 7.02
N PHE A 325 19.68 23.38 7.37
CA PHE A 325 18.77 22.27 7.70
C PHE A 325 18.67 21.25 6.56
N TRP A 326 18.46 21.71 5.32
CA TRP A 326 18.37 20.80 4.19
C TRP A 326 19.73 20.28 3.72
N SER A 327 20.82 21.01 3.93
CA SER A 327 22.18 20.50 3.66
C SER A 327 22.54 19.32 4.55
N GLU A 328 22.34 19.40 5.87
CA GLU A 328 22.55 18.27 6.80
C GLU A 328 21.73 17.04 6.40
N ILE A 329 20.51 17.24 5.91
CA ILE A 329 19.64 16.16 5.42
C ILE A 329 20.13 15.60 4.08
N ALA A 330 20.71 16.42 3.21
CA ALA A 330 21.28 16.01 1.93
C ALA A 330 22.61 15.25 2.09
N GLU A 331 23.41 15.54 3.12
CA GLU A 331 24.64 14.79 3.46
C GLU A 331 24.38 13.33 3.87
N ILE A 332 23.14 12.97 4.20
CA ILE A 332 22.73 11.57 4.43
C ILE A 332 22.79 10.77 3.11
N PHE A 333 22.83 11.42 1.95
CA PHE A 333 22.95 10.80 0.63
C PHE A 333 24.41 10.83 0.12
N TYR A 334 24.75 9.91 -0.77
CA TYR A 334 26.00 9.99 -1.51
C TYR A 334 25.90 11.05 -2.61
N TRP A 335 26.93 11.86 -2.71
CA TRP A 335 27.14 12.86 -3.76
C TRP A 335 28.56 12.68 -4.29
N LYS A 336 28.73 12.59 -5.62
CA LYS A 336 30.04 12.59 -6.27
C LYS A 336 30.68 13.98 -6.21
N GLN A 337 29.85 15.02 -6.20
CA GLN A 337 30.21 16.41 -5.99
C GLN A 337 29.10 17.03 -5.14
N LYS A 338 29.43 17.71 -4.05
CA LYS A 338 28.44 18.48 -3.28
C LYS A 338 28.07 19.76 -4.03
N TRP A 339 26.90 20.29 -3.73
CA TRP A 339 26.43 21.60 -4.17
C TRP A 339 27.27 22.73 -3.56
N ASN A 340 27.15 23.94 -4.10
CA ASN A 340 27.70 25.13 -3.48
C ASN A 340 26.92 25.44 -2.18
N PRO A 341 27.56 25.51 -0.99
CA PRO A 341 26.88 25.81 0.26
C PRO A 341 26.22 27.20 0.30
N ASP A 342 26.63 28.13 -0.55
CA ASP A 342 26.01 29.45 -0.66
C ASP A 342 24.76 29.46 -1.58
N GLU A 343 24.51 28.38 -2.33
CA GLU A 343 23.43 28.27 -3.35
C GLU A 343 22.54 27.04 -3.12
N VAL A 344 22.30 26.65 -1.86
CA VAL A 344 21.50 25.45 -1.50
C VAL A 344 20.07 25.51 -2.04
N CYS A 345 19.46 26.70 -2.11
CA CYS A 345 18.11 26.94 -2.62
C CYS A 345 18.06 28.27 -3.37
N ALA A 346 17.39 28.31 -4.51
CA ALA A 346 17.08 29.54 -5.23
C ALA A 346 15.67 29.49 -5.84
N GLU A 347 14.78 30.38 -5.38
CA GLU A 347 13.36 30.38 -5.75
C GLU A 347 12.85 31.73 -6.28
N ASN A 348 11.81 31.66 -7.09
CA ASN A 348 10.85 32.72 -7.33
C ASN A 348 9.48 32.07 -7.50
N LEU A 349 8.56 32.32 -6.56
CA LEU A 349 7.16 31.88 -6.65
C LEU A 349 6.22 33.01 -7.14
N ASP A 350 6.77 34.16 -7.52
CA ASP A 350 6.01 35.35 -7.91
C ASP A 350 6.17 35.62 -9.43
N VAL A 351 5.10 35.35 -10.17
CA VAL A 351 4.96 35.60 -11.61
C VAL A 351 5.17 37.07 -12.02
N THR A 352 5.06 38.02 -11.10
CA THR A 352 5.27 39.45 -11.35
C THR A 352 6.73 39.88 -11.21
N LYS A 353 7.55 39.09 -10.49
CA LYS A 353 9.00 39.33 -10.30
C LYS A 353 9.85 38.63 -11.37
N GLY A 354 9.26 37.77 -12.19
CA GLY A 354 9.90 37.05 -13.28
C GLY A 354 9.27 35.67 -13.49
N PRO A 355 9.85 34.83 -14.37
CA PRO A 355 9.42 33.45 -14.52
C PRO A 355 9.53 32.69 -13.19
N ILE A 356 8.64 31.72 -12.97
CA ILE A 356 8.71 30.86 -11.79
C ILE A 356 10.00 30.05 -11.81
N LYS A 357 10.68 30.00 -10.66
CA LYS A 357 11.96 29.34 -10.47
C LYS A 357 11.93 28.53 -9.18
N ILE A 358 12.39 27.29 -9.22
CA ILE A 358 12.68 26.45 -8.05
C ILE A 358 13.95 25.68 -8.38
N GLU A 359 15.02 25.88 -7.60
CA GLU A 359 16.27 25.12 -7.68
C GLU A 359 16.75 24.75 -6.26
N TRP A 360 17.21 23.53 -6.05
CA TRP A 360 17.76 23.02 -4.79
C TRP A 360 19.00 22.15 -5.04
N PHE A 361 20.08 22.38 -4.28
CA PHE A 361 21.37 21.65 -4.39
C PHE A 361 22.01 21.65 -5.78
N LYS A 362 21.75 22.70 -6.58
CA LYS A 362 22.26 22.84 -7.95
C LYS A 362 23.79 22.78 -8.00
N GLY A 363 24.35 22.17 -9.04
CA GLY A 363 25.78 21.86 -9.13
C GLY A 363 26.22 20.68 -8.25
N GLY A 364 25.34 20.15 -7.39
CA GLY A 364 25.55 18.88 -6.69
C GLY A 364 25.32 17.71 -7.65
N MET A 365 26.31 16.83 -7.80
CA MET A 365 26.25 15.68 -8.70
C MET A 365 25.96 14.39 -7.93
N THR A 366 24.88 13.71 -8.26
CA THR A 366 24.45 12.46 -7.61
C THR A 366 23.87 11.46 -8.60
N ASN A 367 23.36 10.33 -8.11
CA ASN A 367 22.49 9.43 -8.83
C ASN A 367 21.59 8.67 -7.82
N ILE A 368 20.30 8.55 -8.11
CA ILE A 368 19.36 7.89 -7.19
C ILE A 368 19.43 6.36 -7.25
N CYS A 369 19.75 5.74 -8.38
CA CYS A 369 19.96 4.29 -8.47
C CYS A 369 21.13 3.87 -7.56
N TYR A 370 22.25 4.62 -7.63
CA TYR A 370 23.40 4.43 -6.74
C TYR A 370 23.04 4.60 -5.26
N ASN A 371 22.28 5.65 -4.91
CA ASN A 371 21.84 5.87 -3.52
C ASN A 371 20.81 4.83 -3.01
N ALA A 372 19.96 4.32 -3.91
CA ALA A 372 18.91 3.37 -3.56
C ALA A 372 19.45 1.94 -3.47
N VAL A 373 20.47 1.56 -4.24
CA VAL A 373 20.94 0.16 -4.35
C VAL A 373 22.44 0.01 -4.11
N ASP A 374 23.30 0.49 -5.02
CA ASP A 374 24.75 0.24 -5.01
C ASP A 374 25.35 0.54 -3.61
N ARG A 375 25.09 1.74 -3.08
CA ARG A 375 25.53 2.19 -1.75
C ARG A 375 25.11 1.26 -0.62
N ASN A 376 23.90 0.68 -0.67
CA ASN A 376 23.42 -0.20 0.40
C ASN A 376 24.20 -1.52 0.41
N VAL A 377 24.55 -2.04 -0.77
CA VAL A 377 25.42 -3.22 -0.88
C VAL A 377 26.86 -2.91 -0.47
N GLU A 378 27.41 -1.77 -0.90
CA GLU A 378 28.74 -1.28 -0.48
C GLU A 378 28.83 -1.09 1.05
N ALA A 379 27.74 -0.65 1.68
CA ALA A 379 27.58 -0.55 3.14
C ALA A 379 27.25 -1.90 3.82
N GLY A 380 27.50 -3.04 3.15
CA GLY A 380 27.32 -4.39 3.72
C GLY A 380 25.87 -4.84 3.94
N ASN A 381 24.86 -4.04 3.55
CA ASN A 381 23.45 -4.40 3.74
C ASN A 381 22.92 -5.34 2.65
N GLY A 382 23.80 -5.97 1.86
CA GLY A 382 23.45 -6.84 0.74
C GLY A 382 22.37 -7.87 1.06
N ASP A 383 22.53 -8.65 2.13
CA ASP A 383 21.62 -9.78 2.38
C ASP A 383 20.28 -9.39 3.06
N LYS A 384 20.03 -8.08 3.28
CA LYS A 384 18.79 -7.55 3.87
C LYS A 384 17.70 -7.38 2.82
N VAL A 385 16.47 -7.82 3.07
CA VAL A 385 15.33 -7.65 2.14
C VAL A 385 15.10 -6.17 1.80
N ALA A 386 15.20 -5.85 0.51
CA ALA A 386 14.99 -4.53 -0.05
C ALA A 386 13.59 -4.39 -0.67
N MET A 387 13.04 -5.46 -1.23
CA MET A 387 11.69 -5.48 -1.77
C MET A 387 11.00 -6.80 -1.45
N TYR A 388 9.76 -6.72 -0.97
CA TYR A 388 8.80 -7.81 -1.00
C TYR A 388 7.84 -7.57 -2.17
N TRP A 389 7.36 -8.64 -2.78
CA TRP A 389 6.41 -8.64 -3.87
C TRP A 389 5.31 -9.65 -3.57
N GLU A 390 4.07 -9.25 -3.81
CA GLU A 390 2.89 -10.09 -3.64
C GLU A 390 2.21 -10.18 -5.00
N GLY A 391 2.05 -11.40 -5.51
CA GLY A 391 1.48 -11.67 -6.82
C GLY A 391 -0.06 -11.58 -6.83
N ASN A 392 -0.65 -12.05 -7.94
CA ASN A 392 -2.11 -12.10 -8.08
C ASN A 392 -2.75 -13.19 -7.21
N GLU A 393 -2.00 -14.27 -6.96
CA GLU A 393 -2.38 -15.36 -6.05
C GLU A 393 -1.49 -15.28 -4.80
N PRO A 394 -2.00 -15.52 -3.57
CA PRO A 394 -1.18 -15.53 -2.36
C PRO A 394 -0.05 -16.58 -2.35
N SER A 395 -0.12 -17.57 -3.23
CA SER A 395 0.93 -18.58 -3.48
C SER A 395 2.01 -18.14 -4.48
N GLN A 396 1.94 -16.89 -4.95
CA GLN A 396 2.91 -16.26 -5.84
C GLN A 396 3.54 -15.03 -5.17
N ASP A 397 4.08 -15.21 -3.96
CA ASP A 397 4.89 -14.19 -3.30
C ASP A 397 6.33 -14.16 -3.84
N GLY A 398 7.10 -13.17 -3.40
CA GLY A 398 8.51 -13.08 -3.71
C GLY A 398 9.22 -12.01 -2.90
N LYS A 399 10.55 -12.10 -2.87
CA LYS A 399 11.41 -11.13 -2.20
C LYS A 399 12.70 -10.93 -2.97
N LEU A 400 13.36 -9.81 -2.70
CA LEU A 400 14.72 -9.52 -3.11
C LEU A 400 15.44 -8.88 -1.89
N THR A 401 16.50 -9.51 -1.37
CA THR A 401 17.59 -8.84 -0.60
C THR A 401 18.19 -7.64 -1.33
N TYR A 402 19.10 -6.83 -0.80
CA TYR A 402 19.81 -5.81 -1.59
C TYR A 402 20.80 -6.43 -2.60
N SER A 403 21.38 -7.60 -2.32
CA SER A 403 22.17 -8.46 -3.22
C SER A 403 21.28 -9.13 -4.26
N GLU A 404 20.08 -9.56 -3.86
CA GLU A 404 19.06 -9.97 -4.82
C GLU A 404 18.38 -8.78 -5.48
N LEU A 405 18.49 -7.57 -4.96
CA LEU A 405 18.25 -6.32 -5.65
C LEU A 405 19.47 -5.97 -6.49
N LEU A 406 20.54 -6.80 -6.52
CA LEU A 406 21.83 -6.59 -7.22
C LEU A 406 22.09 -7.49 -8.44
N ASP A 407 21.42 -8.64 -8.69
CA ASP A 407 22.04 -9.68 -9.59
C ASP A 407 21.32 -10.39 -10.81
N LYS A 408 20.13 -10.00 -11.33
CA LYS A 408 19.38 -10.71 -12.44
C LYS A 408 19.93 -10.34 -13.83
N VAL A 409 19.81 -11.10 -14.91
CA VAL A 409 19.46 -12.52 -15.06
C VAL A 409 20.75 -13.31 -15.27
N CYS A 410 20.87 -14.45 -14.59
CA CYS A 410 21.27 -15.69 -15.26
C CYS A 410 20.14 -16.71 -15.02
N GLN A 411 20.02 -17.71 -15.89
CA GLN A 411 18.80 -18.53 -15.97
C GLN A 411 18.67 -19.56 -14.82
N VAL A 412 17.42 -19.77 -14.39
CA VAL A 412 16.86 -20.99 -13.74
C VAL A 412 17.60 -21.53 -12.51
N ASN A 413 16.88 -21.53 -11.37
CA ASN A 413 17.29 -21.85 -9.99
C ASN A 413 17.81 -20.65 -9.17
N LEU A 414 17.83 -20.82 -7.84
CA LEU A 414 17.71 -19.77 -6.83
C LEU A 414 18.91 -18.80 -6.66
N HIS A 415 18.59 -17.63 -6.08
CA HIS A 415 19.43 -16.59 -5.48
C HIS A 415 20.11 -15.56 -6.38
N SER A 416 20.25 -14.36 -5.80
CA SER A 416 20.93 -13.14 -6.30
C SER A 416 20.37 -12.65 -7.65
N LEU A 417 19.32 -11.81 -7.68
CA LEU A 417 18.57 -11.54 -8.92
C LEU A 417 17.83 -10.13 -9.08
N MET A 418 18.52 -8.95 -9.17
CA MET A 418 17.98 -7.68 -9.78
C MET A 418 18.93 -6.56 -10.34
N LEU A 419 19.91 -5.93 -9.65
CA LEU A 419 20.63 -4.75 -10.24
C LEU A 419 21.52 -5.09 -11.43
N LYS A 420 22.03 -6.30 -11.61
CA LYS A 420 22.66 -6.73 -12.87
C LYS A 420 21.66 -6.62 -14.01
N LEU A 421 20.35 -6.56 -13.72
CA LEU A 421 19.26 -6.35 -14.67
C LEU A 421 18.94 -4.87 -14.79
N SER A 422 19.10 -4.08 -13.73
CA SER A 422 19.12 -2.62 -13.86
C SER A 422 20.29 -2.20 -14.74
N TYR A 423 21.49 -2.76 -14.52
CA TYR A 423 22.71 -2.59 -15.30
C TYR A 423 22.57 -3.13 -16.72
N ALA A 424 22.07 -4.35 -16.90
CA ALA A 424 21.89 -4.97 -18.21
C ALA A 424 20.76 -4.30 -18.99
N LEU A 425 19.70 -3.82 -18.32
CA LEU A 425 18.70 -2.95 -18.95
C LEU A 425 19.29 -1.58 -19.25
N SER A 426 20.06 -0.95 -18.36
CA SER A 426 20.78 0.30 -18.63
C SER A 426 21.74 0.17 -19.81
N ASN A 427 22.44 -0.95 -19.93
CA ASN A 427 23.36 -1.28 -21.02
C ASN A 427 22.59 -1.60 -22.31
N TYR A 428 21.45 -2.30 -22.24
CA TYR A 428 20.54 -2.52 -23.37
C TYR A 428 19.97 -1.18 -23.86
N LEU A 429 19.39 -0.37 -22.97
CA LEU A 429 18.86 0.97 -23.25
C LEU A 429 19.95 1.85 -23.89
N LYS A 430 21.17 1.90 -23.32
CA LYS A 430 22.34 2.55 -23.92
C LYS A 430 22.65 2.00 -25.33
N SER A 431 22.63 0.68 -25.52
CA SER A 431 22.91 0.05 -26.82
C SER A 431 21.85 0.33 -27.90
N VAL A 432 20.60 0.61 -27.50
CA VAL A 432 19.53 1.04 -28.39
C VAL A 432 19.36 2.57 -28.43
N GLY A 433 20.36 3.32 -27.96
CA GLY A 433 20.46 4.77 -28.15
C GLY A 433 19.75 5.65 -27.11
N VAL A 434 19.36 5.09 -25.96
CA VAL A 434 18.84 5.85 -24.81
C VAL A 434 19.99 6.34 -23.93
N GLY A 435 20.03 7.62 -23.62
CA GLY A 435 20.98 8.25 -22.70
C GLY A 435 20.33 9.30 -21.80
N LYS A 436 21.16 10.21 -21.28
CA LYS A 436 20.72 11.27 -20.37
C LYS A 436 19.69 12.19 -21.02
N GLY A 437 18.58 12.44 -20.32
CA GLY A 437 17.49 13.32 -20.77
C GLY A 437 16.47 12.68 -21.72
N ASP A 438 16.73 11.46 -22.22
CA ASP A 438 15.76 10.75 -23.08
C ASP A 438 14.57 10.23 -22.29
N ALA A 439 13.36 10.35 -22.85
CA ALA A 439 12.16 9.77 -22.26
C ALA A 439 12.08 8.25 -22.53
N VAL A 440 11.68 7.48 -21.50
CA VAL A 440 11.34 6.05 -21.60
C VAL A 440 9.97 5.82 -20.95
N VAL A 441 8.99 5.34 -21.72
CA VAL A 441 7.65 5.04 -21.18
C VAL A 441 7.64 3.64 -20.56
N ILE A 442 7.11 3.53 -19.35
CA ILE A 442 6.97 2.26 -18.62
C ILE A 442 5.48 2.00 -18.37
N TYR A 443 4.90 1.08 -19.13
CA TYR A 443 3.52 0.58 -19.01
C TYR A 443 3.50 -0.81 -18.36
N LEU A 444 4.16 -0.93 -17.20
CA LEU A 444 4.21 -2.17 -16.41
C LEU A 444 3.17 -2.14 -15.27
N PRO A 445 2.57 -3.30 -14.94
CA PRO A 445 1.78 -3.46 -13.72
C PRO A 445 2.71 -3.65 -12.50
N MET A 446 2.15 -3.97 -11.33
CA MET A 446 2.89 -4.19 -10.08
C MET A 446 3.68 -5.52 -10.09
N LEU A 447 4.62 -5.66 -11.02
CA LEU A 447 5.63 -6.73 -11.09
C LEU A 447 6.96 -6.23 -10.51
N MET A 448 7.88 -7.15 -10.19
CA MET A 448 9.24 -6.79 -9.76
C MET A 448 9.97 -5.94 -10.82
N GLU A 449 9.63 -6.12 -12.10
CA GLU A 449 10.27 -5.48 -13.24
C GLU A 449 9.91 -3.98 -13.38
N LEU A 450 8.84 -3.49 -12.74
CA LEU A 450 8.48 -2.06 -12.73
C LEU A 450 9.55 -1.20 -12.03
N PRO A 451 9.90 -1.42 -10.75
CA PRO A 451 10.99 -0.69 -10.10
C PRO A 451 12.36 -0.98 -10.72
N ILE A 452 12.59 -2.16 -11.33
CA ILE A 452 13.81 -2.43 -12.12
C ILE A 452 13.93 -1.43 -13.28
N ALA A 453 12.87 -1.28 -14.07
CA ALA A 453 12.84 -0.38 -15.22
C ALA A 453 13.04 1.09 -14.80
N MET A 454 12.40 1.53 -13.71
CA MET A 454 12.59 2.88 -13.16
C MET A 454 14.05 3.12 -12.74
N LEU A 455 14.65 2.21 -11.97
CA LEU A 455 16.03 2.35 -11.50
C LEU A 455 17.06 2.26 -12.65
N ALA A 456 16.80 1.46 -13.69
CA ALA A 456 17.64 1.37 -14.88
C ALA A 456 17.68 2.65 -15.71
N CYS A 457 16.53 3.33 -15.85
CA CYS A 457 16.46 4.64 -16.50
C CYS A 457 17.20 5.70 -15.66
N ALA A 458 16.89 5.76 -14.37
CA ALA A 458 17.51 6.69 -13.43
C ALA A 458 19.04 6.51 -13.34
N ARG A 459 19.57 5.29 -13.50
CA ARG A 459 21.02 5.04 -13.54
C ARG A 459 21.73 5.69 -14.72
N ILE A 460 21.06 5.82 -15.87
CA ILE A 460 21.62 6.38 -17.11
C ILE A 460 21.18 7.83 -17.36
N GLY A 461 20.54 8.47 -16.38
CA GLY A 461 19.98 9.82 -16.50
C GLY A 461 18.78 9.90 -17.45
N ALA A 462 18.17 8.79 -17.84
CA ALA A 462 16.98 8.76 -18.69
C ALA A 462 15.72 9.01 -17.87
N VAL A 463 14.80 9.79 -18.44
CA VAL A 463 13.61 10.32 -17.76
C VAL A 463 12.46 9.31 -17.88
N HIS A 464 12.21 8.53 -16.83
CA HIS A 464 11.19 7.49 -16.89
C HIS A 464 9.77 8.07 -16.78
N SER A 465 8.89 7.73 -17.71
CA SER A 465 7.48 8.09 -17.73
C SER A 465 6.63 6.87 -17.37
N VAL A 466 6.31 6.69 -16.09
CA VAL A 466 5.48 5.56 -15.64
C VAL A 466 4.02 5.84 -15.98
N VAL A 467 3.41 4.96 -16.77
CA VAL A 467 2.02 5.02 -17.16
C VAL A 467 1.31 3.82 -16.55
N PHE A 468 0.34 4.07 -15.68
CA PHE A 468 -0.38 3.02 -14.97
C PHE A 468 -1.03 2.02 -15.95
N ALA A 469 -0.79 0.71 -15.75
CA ALA A 469 -1.19 -0.41 -16.61
C ALA A 469 -2.71 -0.71 -16.63
N GLY A 470 -3.53 0.34 -16.52
CA GLY A 470 -4.98 0.31 -16.67
C GLY A 470 -5.55 1.51 -17.44
N PHE A 471 -4.71 2.36 -18.02
CA PHE A 471 -5.15 3.34 -19.03
C PHE A 471 -5.53 2.67 -20.36
N SER A 472 -6.37 3.34 -21.17
CA SER A 472 -6.67 2.94 -22.55
C SER A 472 -5.45 3.09 -23.48
N ALA A 473 -5.58 2.53 -24.69
CA ALA A 473 -4.60 2.72 -25.76
C ALA A 473 -4.44 4.21 -26.12
N GLU A 474 -5.55 4.95 -26.25
CA GLU A 474 -5.59 6.40 -26.47
C GLU A 474 -4.87 7.17 -25.35
N ALA A 475 -5.22 6.89 -24.09
CA ALA A 475 -4.59 7.56 -22.95
C ALA A 475 -3.09 7.26 -22.85
N LEU A 476 -2.62 6.10 -23.33
CA LEU A 476 -1.20 5.79 -23.46
C LEU A 476 -0.57 6.49 -24.68
N ALA A 477 -1.24 6.51 -25.83
CA ALA A 477 -0.78 7.15 -27.07
C ALA A 477 -0.56 8.65 -26.88
N GLN A 478 -1.51 9.35 -26.26
CA GLN A 478 -1.40 10.76 -25.91
C GLN A 478 -0.15 11.07 -25.06
N ARG A 479 0.24 10.15 -24.17
CA ARG A 479 1.45 10.28 -23.34
C ARG A 479 2.73 10.01 -24.15
N ILE A 480 2.70 9.03 -25.05
CA ILE A 480 3.80 8.74 -25.98
C ILE A 480 4.05 9.93 -26.93
N VAL A 481 2.99 10.53 -27.50
CA VAL A 481 3.08 11.70 -28.39
C VAL A 481 3.68 12.93 -27.68
N ASP A 482 3.36 13.08 -26.39
CA ASP A 482 3.73 14.22 -25.56
C ASP A 482 5.19 14.13 -25.06
N CYS A 483 5.62 13.01 -24.44
CA CYS A 483 7.02 12.85 -24.00
C CYS A 483 8.00 12.37 -25.08
N LYS A 484 7.51 11.80 -26.19
CA LYS A 484 8.31 11.30 -27.33
C LYS A 484 9.40 10.30 -26.92
N PRO A 485 9.03 9.17 -26.30
CA PRO A 485 9.98 8.23 -25.74
C PRO A 485 10.72 7.45 -26.83
N LYS A 486 11.99 7.12 -26.57
CA LYS A 486 12.78 6.25 -27.46
C LYS A 486 12.38 4.77 -27.34
N VAL A 487 11.88 4.37 -26.17
CA VAL A 487 11.50 2.98 -25.84
C VAL A 487 10.19 2.98 -25.04
N VAL A 488 9.29 2.05 -25.36
CA VAL A 488 8.19 1.63 -24.47
C VAL A 488 8.58 0.31 -23.81
N ILE A 489 8.43 0.24 -22.49
CA ILE A 489 8.61 -0.98 -21.69
C ILE A 489 7.23 -1.45 -21.20
N THR A 490 6.89 -2.72 -21.40
CA THR A 490 5.59 -3.31 -21.04
C THR A 490 5.74 -4.80 -20.68
N CYS A 491 4.65 -5.48 -20.33
CA CYS A 491 4.58 -6.94 -20.31
C CYS A 491 3.44 -7.45 -21.21
N ASN A 492 3.46 -8.74 -21.57
CA ASN A 492 2.47 -9.29 -22.50
C ASN A 492 1.03 -9.21 -21.95
N ALA A 493 0.82 -9.67 -20.72
CA ALA A 493 -0.45 -9.56 -20.01
C ALA A 493 -0.24 -9.48 -18.49
N VAL A 494 -1.34 -9.26 -17.75
CA VAL A 494 -1.39 -9.41 -16.29
C VAL A 494 -2.77 -9.93 -15.86
N LYS A 495 -2.84 -10.60 -14.72
CA LYS A 495 -4.10 -10.90 -14.04
C LYS A 495 -4.35 -9.90 -12.91
N ARG A 496 -5.61 -9.54 -12.66
CA ARG A 496 -6.05 -8.83 -11.44
C ARG A 496 -7.28 -9.54 -10.90
N GLY A 497 -7.12 -10.30 -9.82
CA GLY A 497 -8.04 -11.39 -9.51
C GLY A 497 -8.12 -12.36 -10.69
N VAL A 498 -9.31 -12.87 -11.01
CA VAL A 498 -9.52 -13.74 -12.18
C VAL A 498 -9.39 -13.04 -13.54
N LYS A 499 -9.36 -11.70 -13.59
CA LYS A 499 -9.45 -10.93 -14.85
C LYS A 499 -8.08 -10.81 -15.53
N LEU A 500 -7.93 -11.44 -16.70
CA LEU A 500 -6.80 -11.23 -17.61
C LEU A 500 -6.90 -9.85 -18.28
N ILE A 501 -5.76 -9.17 -18.42
CA ILE A 501 -5.60 -7.87 -19.09
C ILE A 501 -4.43 -7.99 -20.08
N PRO A 502 -4.67 -8.00 -21.40
CA PRO A 502 -3.61 -8.09 -22.41
C PRO A 502 -2.95 -6.72 -22.65
N LEU A 503 -1.94 -6.41 -21.84
CA LEU A 503 -1.27 -5.10 -21.86
C LEU A 503 -0.52 -4.84 -23.17
N LYS A 504 0.02 -5.88 -23.82
CA LYS A 504 0.69 -5.76 -25.12
C LYS A 504 -0.26 -5.35 -26.25
N ASP A 505 -1.51 -5.80 -26.23
CA ASP A 505 -2.51 -5.40 -27.25
C ASP A 505 -2.87 -3.90 -27.09
N ILE A 506 -2.97 -3.41 -25.85
CA ILE A 506 -3.17 -1.98 -25.54
C ILE A 506 -1.98 -1.16 -26.02
N VAL A 507 -0.75 -1.63 -25.76
CA VAL A 507 0.48 -0.97 -26.26
C VAL A 507 0.52 -0.97 -27.79
N ASP A 508 0.16 -2.07 -28.44
CA ASP A 508 0.18 -2.18 -29.91
C ASP A 508 -0.79 -1.24 -30.62
N ALA A 509 -1.98 -1.03 -30.04
CA ALA A 509 -2.92 0.00 -30.47
C ALA A 509 -2.35 1.40 -30.22
N SER A 510 -1.84 1.67 -29.00
CA SER A 510 -1.30 2.99 -28.64
C SER A 510 -0.15 3.46 -29.53
N LEU A 511 0.67 2.52 -30.02
CA LEU A 511 1.80 2.78 -30.92
C LEU A 511 1.36 3.01 -32.38
N VAL A 512 0.24 2.44 -32.82
CA VAL A 512 -0.35 2.79 -34.13
C VAL A 512 -0.96 4.19 -34.07
N GLU A 513 -1.60 4.53 -32.96
CA GLU A 513 -2.18 5.86 -32.72
C GLU A 513 -1.10 6.94 -32.57
N SER A 514 -0.02 6.68 -31.82
CA SER A 514 1.08 7.65 -31.67
C SER A 514 1.80 7.89 -33.00
N ALA A 515 2.05 6.85 -33.79
CA ALA A 515 2.63 6.98 -35.13
C ALA A 515 1.71 7.77 -36.08
N THR A 516 0.39 7.58 -35.98
CA THR A 516 -0.60 8.39 -36.73
C THR A 516 -0.58 9.87 -36.32
N ASN A 517 -0.22 10.16 -35.06
CA ASN A 517 0.02 11.50 -34.53
C ASN A 517 1.48 11.98 -34.69
N GLY A 518 2.28 11.32 -35.54
CA GLY A 518 3.65 11.74 -35.89
C GLY A 518 4.75 11.35 -34.90
N VAL A 519 4.48 10.43 -33.96
CA VAL A 519 5.46 9.93 -32.99
C VAL A 519 5.49 8.40 -33.03
N ASP A 520 6.35 7.87 -33.90
CA ASP A 520 6.67 6.44 -33.96
C ASP A 520 7.72 6.08 -32.90
N VAL A 521 7.62 4.88 -32.33
CA VAL A 521 8.55 4.36 -31.32
C VAL A 521 9.09 3.02 -31.81
N GLY A 522 10.34 3.01 -32.25
CA GLY A 522 10.96 1.85 -32.89
C GLY A 522 11.18 0.63 -32.00
N ILE A 523 11.00 0.73 -30.66
CA ILE A 523 11.26 -0.37 -29.73
C ILE A 523 10.18 -0.50 -28.65
N CYS A 524 9.60 -1.70 -28.57
CA CYS A 524 8.71 -2.13 -27.51
C CYS A 524 9.32 -3.32 -26.75
N LEU A 525 9.94 -3.04 -25.60
CA LEU A 525 10.54 -4.05 -24.74
C LEU A 525 9.45 -4.71 -23.89
N THR A 526 9.08 -5.94 -24.25
CA THR A 526 7.97 -6.69 -23.63
C THR A 526 8.51 -7.78 -22.70
N TYR A 527 8.10 -7.77 -21.44
CA TYR A 527 8.33 -8.85 -20.48
C TYR A 527 7.28 -9.96 -20.61
N GLU A 528 7.69 -11.23 -20.65
CA GLU A 528 6.75 -12.35 -20.54
C GLU A 528 6.31 -12.54 -19.08
N ASN A 529 5.04 -12.28 -18.80
CA ASN A 529 4.43 -12.55 -17.50
C ASN A 529 3.74 -13.91 -17.52
N GLN A 530 4.53 -14.96 -17.23
CA GLN A 530 4.14 -16.37 -17.39
C GLN A 530 2.94 -16.81 -16.52
N SER A 531 2.60 -16.10 -15.45
CA SER A 531 1.38 -16.38 -14.66
C SER A 531 0.09 -15.89 -15.33
N ALA A 532 0.20 -14.96 -16.29
CA ALA A 532 -0.91 -14.36 -17.02
C ALA A 532 -1.04 -14.90 -18.45
N LEU A 533 0.03 -14.87 -19.24
CA LEU A 533 0.04 -15.26 -20.65
C LEU A 533 1.45 -15.73 -21.08
N LYS A 534 1.53 -16.72 -21.96
CA LYS A 534 2.79 -17.22 -22.55
C LYS A 534 3.15 -16.48 -23.84
N LYS A 535 4.42 -16.56 -24.28
CA LYS A 535 4.89 -15.93 -25.54
C LYS A 535 4.05 -16.30 -26.76
N ASP A 536 3.65 -17.56 -26.91
CA ASP A 536 2.90 -18.09 -28.06
C ASP A 536 1.48 -17.51 -28.19
N GLY A 537 0.89 -17.03 -27.08
CA GLY A 537 -0.38 -16.29 -27.09
C GLY A 537 -0.25 -14.78 -27.28
N THR A 538 0.95 -14.24 -27.51
CA THR A 538 1.21 -12.79 -27.52
C THR A 538 1.36 -12.24 -28.94
N GLN A 539 0.63 -11.16 -29.29
CA GLN A 539 0.78 -10.48 -30.58
C GLN A 539 2.15 -9.81 -30.72
N TRP A 540 2.76 -9.90 -31.91
CA TRP A 540 4.16 -9.53 -32.13
C TRP A 540 4.43 -8.87 -33.49
N LYS A 541 5.13 -7.73 -33.48
CA LYS A 541 5.61 -7.01 -34.67
C LYS A 541 7.13 -7.15 -34.79
N ILE A 542 7.56 -7.93 -35.79
CA ILE A 542 8.98 -8.12 -36.14
C ILE A 542 9.65 -6.76 -36.38
N GLY A 543 10.87 -6.58 -35.85
CA GLY A 543 11.66 -5.36 -36.01
C GLY A 543 11.38 -4.26 -34.99
N ARG A 544 10.25 -4.31 -34.26
CA ARG A 544 9.91 -3.35 -33.18
C ARG A 544 9.82 -4.02 -31.80
N ASP A 545 9.27 -5.23 -31.74
CA ASP A 545 8.98 -5.89 -30.47
C ASP A 545 10.13 -6.80 -30.04
N VAL A 546 10.52 -6.67 -28.77
CA VAL A 546 11.70 -7.34 -28.21
C VAL A 546 11.36 -7.95 -26.86
N TRP A 547 11.66 -9.23 -26.65
CA TRP A 547 11.42 -9.90 -25.36
C TRP A 547 12.51 -9.53 -24.35
N TRP A 548 12.10 -9.05 -23.17
CA TRP A 548 13.00 -8.76 -22.04
C TRP A 548 13.86 -9.99 -21.70
N GLN A 549 13.24 -11.16 -21.60
CA GLN A 549 13.89 -12.44 -21.32
C GLN A 549 14.94 -12.85 -22.36
N ASP A 550 14.91 -12.31 -23.58
CA ASP A 550 15.72 -12.81 -24.69
C ASP A 550 16.89 -11.88 -25.02
N VAL A 551 16.80 -10.58 -24.70
CA VAL A 551 17.88 -9.61 -24.93
C VAL A 551 18.59 -9.18 -23.66
N VAL A 552 17.86 -8.85 -22.59
CA VAL A 552 18.46 -8.20 -21.43
C VAL A 552 19.46 -9.10 -20.68
N PRO A 553 19.26 -10.44 -20.54
CA PRO A 553 20.27 -11.32 -19.94
C PRO A 553 21.64 -11.36 -20.64
N ASN A 554 21.73 -10.90 -21.89
CA ASN A 554 22.96 -10.95 -22.68
C ASN A 554 23.88 -9.74 -22.43
N PHE A 555 23.42 -8.71 -21.72
CA PHE A 555 24.18 -7.49 -21.49
C PHE A 555 25.05 -7.55 -20.23
N PRO A 556 26.17 -6.79 -20.18
CA PRO A 556 27.10 -6.86 -19.06
C PRO A 556 26.44 -6.57 -17.72
N THR A 557 26.82 -7.42 -16.76
CA THR A 557 26.40 -7.43 -15.36
C THR A 557 27.12 -6.36 -14.51
N LYS A 558 27.58 -5.29 -15.16
CA LYS A 558 28.08 -4.03 -14.59
C LYS A 558 27.65 -2.89 -15.52
N CYS A 559 27.13 -1.79 -14.97
CA CYS A 559 26.90 -0.56 -15.70
C CYS A 559 27.40 0.63 -14.88
N ASP A 560 28.22 1.49 -15.48
CA ASP A 560 28.72 2.69 -14.81
C ASP A 560 27.60 3.73 -14.64
N VAL A 561 27.60 4.39 -13.49
CA VAL A 561 26.63 5.39 -13.07
C VAL A 561 26.74 6.65 -13.94
N GLU A 562 25.63 7.09 -14.53
CA GLU A 562 25.53 8.44 -15.08
C GLU A 562 25.32 9.43 -13.92
N TRP A 563 26.24 10.36 -13.76
CA TRP A 563 26.19 11.33 -12.67
C TRP A 563 25.45 12.57 -13.14
N VAL A 564 24.35 12.88 -12.46
CA VAL A 564 23.40 13.93 -12.83
C VAL A 564 23.38 15.04 -11.78
N ASP A 565 23.10 16.26 -12.21
CA ASP A 565 22.85 17.41 -11.34
C ASP A 565 21.57 17.19 -10.53
N ALA A 566 21.45 17.84 -9.37
CA ALA A 566 20.24 17.82 -8.55
C ALA A 566 18.96 18.29 -9.30
N GLU A 567 19.13 19.15 -10.32
CA GLU A 567 18.05 19.68 -11.17
C GLU A 567 17.85 18.95 -12.51
N ASP A 568 18.61 17.88 -12.79
CA ASP A 568 18.34 17.04 -13.97
C ASP A 568 16.98 16.30 -13.84
N PRO A 569 16.15 16.25 -14.89
CA PRO A 569 14.85 15.56 -14.83
C PRO A 569 14.97 14.05 -14.53
N LEU A 570 14.46 13.61 -13.39
CA LEU A 570 14.44 12.19 -13.02
C LEU A 570 13.28 11.41 -13.68
N PHE A 571 12.06 11.96 -13.64
CA PHE A 571 10.87 11.28 -14.13
C PHE A 571 9.79 12.24 -14.64
N LEU A 572 8.93 11.70 -15.50
CA LEU A 572 7.68 12.31 -15.95
C LEU A 572 6.49 11.53 -15.38
N LEU A 573 5.38 12.24 -15.14
CA LEU A 573 4.14 11.61 -14.68
C LEU A 573 2.91 12.40 -15.16
N TYR A 574 1.86 11.68 -15.59
CA TYR A 574 0.67 12.18 -16.32
C TYR A 574 -0.67 11.90 -15.61
N THR A 575 -1.58 12.89 -15.50
CA THR A 575 -2.18 13.19 -14.17
C THR A 575 -3.62 13.81 -14.12
N SER A 576 -4.32 13.95 -12.94
CA SER A 576 -5.73 14.53 -12.71
C SER A 576 -6.02 15.56 -11.51
N GLY A 577 -5.47 16.80 -11.42
CA GLY A 577 -5.22 17.61 -10.17
C GLY A 577 -3.83 18.38 -10.07
N SER A 578 -2.98 18.17 -9.03
CA SER A 578 -1.53 18.54 -8.92
C SER A 578 -0.74 17.62 -7.93
N THR A 579 0.62 17.60 -7.88
CA THR A 579 1.38 16.77 -6.90
C THR A 579 2.79 17.22 -6.52
N GLY A 580 3.17 16.95 -5.26
CA GLY A 580 4.55 16.86 -4.77
C GLY A 580 4.57 15.93 -3.54
N LYS A 581 5.59 16.01 -2.68
CA LYS A 581 5.57 15.31 -1.37
C LYS A 581 4.37 15.76 -0.50
N PRO A 582 3.97 14.96 0.53
CA PRO A 582 3.04 15.43 1.55
C PRO A 582 3.51 16.75 2.17
N LYS A 583 2.65 17.76 2.11
CA LYS A 583 2.92 19.13 2.57
C LYS A 583 2.62 19.31 4.06
N ILE A 584 1.52 18.68 4.47
CA ILE A 584 1.02 18.55 5.84
C ILE A 584 0.88 17.06 6.06
N THR A 585 1.40 16.53 7.17
CA THR A 585 1.48 15.09 7.37
C THR A 585 1.62 14.73 8.85
N PRO A 586 0.96 13.66 9.32
CA PRO A 586 1.13 13.20 10.70
C PRO A 586 2.56 12.72 10.96
N LEU A 587 3.14 13.15 12.08
CA LEU A 587 4.29 12.51 12.73
C LEU A 587 3.77 11.88 14.02
N PRO A 588 3.29 10.62 14.01
CA PRO A 588 2.52 10.07 15.13
C PRO A 588 3.26 10.06 16.47
N GLY A 589 4.60 9.97 16.46
CA GLY A 589 5.41 10.00 17.69
C GLY A 589 5.55 11.39 18.33
N ALA A 590 5.12 12.46 17.66
CA ALA A 590 5.36 13.83 18.08
C ALA A 590 4.10 14.57 18.57
N TRP A 591 2.88 14.08 18.31
CA TRP A 591 1.62 14.66 18.82
C TRP A 591 0.48 13.63 18.80
N PRO A 592 -0.63 13.85 19.54
CA PRO A 592 -1.84 13.06 19.41
C PRO A 592 -2.51 13.31 18.04
N GLN A 593 -3.05 12.29 17.40
CA GLN A 593 -3.67 12.43 16.08
C GLN A 593 -5.17 12.72 16.22
N LYS A 594 -5.68 13.71 15.47
CA LYS A 594 -7.13 13.94 15.29
C LYS A 594 -7.59 13.16 14.05
N PRO A 595 -8.50 12.17 14.13
CA PRO A 595 -9.00 11.44 12.97
C PRO A 595 -9.57 12.39 11.89
N GLY A 596 -9.20 12.17 10.62
CA GLY A 596 -9.57 13.04 9.50
C GLY A 596 -8.71 14.31 9.31
N SER A 597 -7.84 14.65 10.26
CA SER A 597 -6.90 15.77 10.12
C SER A 597 -5.61 15.35 9.41
N ALA A 598 -5.03 16.25 8.60
CA ALA A 598 -3.66 16.13 8.11
C ALA A 598 -2.62 16.56 9.17
N THR A 599 -3.06 17.22 10.25
CA THR A 599 -2.29 17.71 11.39
C THR A 599 -1.40 18.92 11.08
N PHE A 600 -0.07 18.81 11.19
CA PHE A 600 0.88 19.92 11.09
C PHE A 600 1.74 19.84 9.82
N PRO A 601 2.31 20.96 9.35
CA PRO A 601 3.20 20.96 8.19
C PRO A 601 4.44 20.08 8.35
N PHE A 602 4.93 19.56 7.24
CA PHE A 602 6.23 18.91 7.23
C PHE A 602 7.37 19.95 7.24
N PHE A 603 8.57 19.54 7.65
CA PHE A 603 9.76 20.38 7.62
C PHE A 603 9.97 21.05 6.25
N GLY A 604 10.37 22.32 6.25
CA GLY A 604 10.57 23.16 5.07
C GLY A 604 9.29 23.51 4.29
N VAL A 605 8.11 23.24 4.84
CA VAL A 605 6.82 23.60 4.22
C VAL A 605 6.10 24.61 5.09
N GLN A 606 5.86 25.83 4.56
CA GLN A 606 5.12 26.87 5.26
C GLN A 606 3.72 27.05 4.64
N PRO A 607 2.68 26.36 5.14
CA PRO A 607 1.33 26.50 4.65
C PRO A 607 0.69 27.79 5.17
N VAL A 608 -0.07 28.43 4.30
CA VAL A 608 -0.94 29.55 4.63
C VAL A 608 -2.33 29.28 4.09
N ILE A 609 -3.35 29.69 4.85
CA ILE A 609 -4.74 29.67 4.42
C ILE A 609 -5.07 31.09 3.99
N VAL A 610 -5.58 31.27 2.78
CA VAL A 610 -5.91 32.60 2.24
C VAL A 610 -7.40 32.75 1.93
N ASP A 611 -7.90 33.98 1.98
CA ASP A 611 -9.25 34.34 1.54
C ASP A 611 -9.38 34.36 -0.01
N GLU A 612 -10.58 34.64 -0.52
CA GLU A 612 -10.84 34.76 -1.97
C GLU A 612 -10.05 35.88 -2.68
N LYS A 613 -9.37 36.76 -1.92
CA LYS A 613 -8.56 37.88 -2.43
C LYS A 613 -7.05 37.64 -2.24
N GLY A 614 -6.65 36.53 -1.61
CA GLY A 614 -5.26 36.19 -1.33
C GLY A 614 -4.68 36.73 -0.03
N HIS A 615 -5.50 37.26 0.90
CA HIS A 615 -5.02 37.68 2.22
C HIS A 615 -4.79 36.48 3.14
N GLU A 616 -3.66 36.43 3.83
CA GLU A 616 -3.36 35.39 4.84
C GLU A 616 -4.32 35.46 6.04
N MET A 617 -4.89 34.32 6.40
CA MET A 617 -5.76 34.15 7.56
C MET A 617 -4.98 33.62 8.77
N VAL A 618 -5.16 34.26 9.92
CA VAL A 618 -4.44 33.98 11.18
C VAL A 618 -5.38 33.35 12.20
N GLY A 619 -4.87 32.44 13.04
CA GLY A 619 -5.67 31.73 14.05
C GLY A 619 -6.53 30.61 13.46
N GLU A 620 -7.68 30.35 14.06
CA GLU A 620 -8.69 29.41 13.54
C GLU A 620 -9.39 30.02 12.32
N CYS A 621 -9.37 29.30 11.19
CA CYS A 621 -9.82 29.83 9.90
C CYS A 621 -10.12 28.72 8.88
N SER A 622 -10.85 29.04 7.80
CA SER A 622 -11.08 28.16 6.66
C SER A 622 -10.98 28.95 5.35
N GLY A 623 -10.30 28.39 4.35
CA GLY A 623 -10.00 29.07 3.08
C GLY A 623 -9.19 28.23 2.11
N TYR A 624 -8.43 28.88 1.24
CA TYR A 624 -7.64 28.26 0.18
C TYR A 624 -6.24 27.86 0.69
N LEU A 625 -5.80 26.62 0.46
CA LEU A 625 -4.48 26.16 0.89
C LEU A 625 -3.39 26.59 -0.11
N CYS A 626 -2.51 27.45 0.37
CA CYS A 626 -1.32 27.94 -0.33
C CYS A 626 -0.04 27.62 0.47
N ILE A 627 1.12 27.62 -0.19
CA ILE A 627 2.44 27.43 0.43
C ILE A 627 3.32 28.63 0.08
N LYS A 628 4.00 29.19 1.09
CA LYS A 628 4.70 30.48 1.02
C LYS A 628 6.11 30.44 0.43
N ASN A 629 6.79 29.30 0.56
CA ASN A 629 8.13 29.05 0.02
C ASN A 629 8.19 27.65 -0.62
N SER A 630 9.23 27.41 -1.42
CA SER A 630 9.52 26.11 -2.00
C SER A 630 10.05 25.13 -0.96
N TRP A 631 10.04 23.85 -1.34
CA TRP A 631 10.59 22.74 -0.57
C TRP A 631 11.34 21.81 -1.56
N PRO A 632 12.36 21.05 -1.14
CA PRO A 632 13.20 20.29 -2.07
C PRO A 632 12.45 19.33 -3.00
N GLY A 633 11.31 18.79 -2.52
CA GLY A 633 10.41 17.92 -3.25
C GLY A 633 9.22 18.62 -3.94
N ALA A 634 9.37 19.89 -4.31
CA ALA A 634 8.45 20.58 -5.22
C ALA A 634 8.72 20.16 -6.67
N PHE A 635 7.66 20.05 -7.49
CA PHE A 635 7.82 19.76 -8.92
C PHE A 635 8.25 21.04 -9.66
N ARG A 636 9.21 20.93 -10.58
CA ARG A 636 9.94 22.09 -11.13
C ARG A 636 9.21 22.81 -12.26
N THR A 637 8.42 22.09 -13.04
CA THR A 637 7.63 22.59 -14.17
C THR A 637 6.55 21.56 -14.55
N LEU A 638 5.67 21.95 -15.46
CA LEU A 638 5.04 21.01 -16.38
C LEU A 638 5.93 20.83 -17.62
N TYR A 639 6.11 19.59 -18.11
CA TYR A 639 6.89 19.30 -19.31
C TYR A 639 6.25 19.95 -20.55
N GLY A 640 7.04 20.65 -21.36
CA GLY A 640 6.60 21.34 -22.57
C GLY A 640 5.65 22.54 -22.37
N ASP A 641 5.16 22.80 -21.15
CA ASP A 641 4.01 23.69 -20.89
C ASP A 641 4.23 24.55 -19.63
N LYS A 642 5.25 25.41 -19.66
CA LYS A 642 5.57 26.30 -18.53
C LYS A 642 4.46 27.35 -18.29
N ASP A 643 3.83 27.86 -19.34
CA ASP A 643 2.77 28.87 -19.20
C ASP A 643 1.59 28.33 -18.39
N ARG A 644 1.22 27.05 -18.57
CA ARG A 644 0.21 26.40 -17.73
C ARG A 644 0.71 26.10 -16.33
N TYR A 645 1.97 25.76 -16.13
CA TYR A 645 2.56 25.59 -14.79
C TYR A 645 2.40 26.86 -13.96
N GLU A 646 2.79 28.02 -14.51
CA GLU A 646 2.63 29.31 -13.85
C GLU A 646 1.14 29.66 -13.65
N THR A 647 0.32 29.46 -14.69
CA THR A 647 -1.11 29.83 -14.67
C THR A 647 -1.95 28.96 -13.73
N THR A 648 -1.62 27.68 -13.55
CA THR A 648 -2.38 26.77 -12.69
C THR A 648 -2.00 26.92 -11.21
N TYR A 649 -0.73 27.20 -10.91
CA TYR A 649 -0.20 27.07 -9.54
C TYR A 649 0.31 28.36 -8.89
N PHE A 650 0.53 29.44 -9.64
CA PHE A 650 1.14 30.68 -9.10
C PHE A 650 0.40 31.97 -9.48
N LYS A 651 -0.35 32.00 -10.59
CA LYS A 651 -1.27 33.11 -10.91
C LYS A 651 -2.52 33.22 -10.01
N PRO A 652 -3.11 32.14 -9.45
CA PRO A 652 -4.30 32.27 -8.60
C PRO A 652 -4.06 33.07 -7.32
N PHE A 653 -2.89 32.91 -6.70
CA PHE A 653 -2.47 33.65 -5.50
C PHE A 653 -1.00 34.03 -5.65
N VAL A 654 -0.76 35.23 -6.17
CA VAL A 654 0.58 35.72 -6.56
C VAL A 654 1.55 35.68 -5.38
N GLY A 655 2.73 35.09 -5.58
CA GLY A 655 3.75 34.91 -4.56
C GLY A 655 3.65 33.61 -3.77
N TYR A 656 2.60 32.80 -3.98
CA TYR A 656 2.40 31.51 -3.33
C TYR A 656 2.30 30.37 -4.34
N TYR A 657 2.66 29.17 -3.92
CA TYR A 657 2.20 27.95 -4.59
C TYR A 657 0.77 27.62 -4.12
N PHE A 658 -0.19 27.57 -5.05
CA PHE A 658 -1.56 27.14 -4.78
C PHE A 658 -1.73 25.63 -4.98
N SER A 659 -2.29 24.92 -4.00
CA SER A 659 -2.53 23.47 -4.13
C SER A 659 -3.78 23.13 -4.94
N GLY A 660 -4.77 24.02 -4.94
CA GLY A 660 -6.13 23.75 -5.45
C GLY A 660 -7.07 23.10 -4.42
N ASP A 661 -6.65 23.01 -3.15
CA ASP A 661 -7.42 22.36 -2.09
C ASP A 661 -7.93 23.40 -1.08
N GLY A 662 -9.11 23.14 -0.51
CA GLY A 662 -9.62 23.88 0.64
C GLY A 662 -9.00 23.36 1.94
N CYS A 663 -8.74 24.25 2.89
CA CYS A 663 -8.24 23.85 4.21
C CYS A 663 -8.84 24.70 5.33
N ARG A 664 -9.23 24.01 6.41
CA ARG A 664 -9.57 24.59 7.71
C ARG A 664 -8.41 24.33 8.68
N ARG A 665 -7.97 25.35 9.42
CA ARG A 665 -7.08 25.21 10.57
C ARG A 665 -7.91 25.46 11.82
N ASP A 666 -7.92 24.51 12.76
CA ASP A 666 -8.64 24.66 14.02
C ASP A 666 -7.84 25.46 15.07
N LYS A 667 -8.48 25.75 16.21
CA LYS A 667 -7.88 26.44 17.37
C LYS A 667 -6.55 25.86 17.86
N ASP A 668 -6.30 24.57 17.66
CA ASP A 668 -5.07 23.87 18.09
C ASP A 668 -3.99 23.86 16.99
N GLY A 669 -4.27 24.46 15.83
CA GLY A 669 -3.38 24.54 14.68
C GLY A 669 -3.42 23.32 13.77
N TYR A 670 -4.34 22.37 13.98
CA TYR A 670 -4.46 21.18 13.13
C TYR A 670 -5.13 21.56 11.81
N HIS A 671 -4.54 21.11 10.70
CA HIS A 671 -5.02 21.39 9.35
C HIS A 671 -5.90 20.24 8.83
N TRP A 672 -7.10 20.59 8.40
CA TRP A 672 -8.13 19.72 7.88
C TRP A 672 -8.31 20.04 6.40
N LEU A 673 -8.14 19.05 5.50
CA LEU A 673 -8.32 19.25 4.07
C LEU A 673 -9.80 19.03 3.72
N THR A 674 -10.51 20.10 3.33
CA THR A 674 -11.98 20.06 3.12
C THR A 674 -12.38 19.58 1.73
N GLY A 675 -11.41 19.37 0.84
CA GLY A 675 -11.59 18.84 -0.52
C GLY A 675 -10.88 19.68 -1.57
N ARG A 676 -11.16 19.41 -2.85
CA ARG A 676 -10.78 20.30 -3.96
C ARG A 676 -11.62 21.57 -3.91
N VAL A 677 -11.04 22.75 -4.17
CA VAL A 677 -11.86 23.97 -4.29
C VAL A 677 -12.85 23.88 -5.47
N ASP A 678 -12.48 23.09 -6.48
CA ASP A 678 -13.28 22.74 -7.65
C ASP A 678 -14.53 21.88 -7.30
N ASP A 679 -14.48 21.18 -6.15
CA ASP A 679 -15.55 20.35 -5.58
C ASP A 679 -16.17 20.99 -4.31
N VAL A 680 -15.96 22.29 -4.04
CA VAL A 680 -16.71 23.03 -3.02
C VAL A 680 -18.05 23.47 -3.60
N ILE A 681 -19.14 23.21 -2.86
CA ILE A 681 -20.52 23.55 -3.28
C ILE A 681 -20.93 24.86 -2.60
N ASN A 682 -21.59 25.77 -3.33
CA ASN A 682 -22.15 27.01 -2.77
C ASN A 682 -23.67 26.94 -2.69
N VAL A 683 -24.19 26.61 -1.50
CA VAL A 683 -25.61 26.44 -1.23
C VAL A 683 -26.15 27.67 -0.51
N SER A 684 -26.91 28.51 -1.20
CA SER A 684 -27.49 29.75 -0.65
C SER A 684 -26.47 30.69 0.01
N GLY A 685 -25.22 30.70 -0.47
CA GLY A 685 -24.10 31.48 0.09
C GLY A 685 -23.20 30.69 1.05
N HIS A 686 -23.61 29.51 1.51
CA HIS A 686 -22.78 28.63 2.33
C HIS A 686 -21.83 27.82 1.44
N ARG A 687 -20.52 28.02 1.61
CA ARG A 687 -19.48 27.21 0.95
C ARG A 687 -19.22 25.95 1.77
N ILE A 688 -19.47 24.77 1.18
CA ILE A 688 -19.49 23.47 1.86
C ILE A 688 -18.47 22.53 1.21
N GLY A 689 -17.64 21.86 2.03
CA GLY A 689 -16.75 20.80 1.54
C GLY A 689 -17.54 19.53 1.21
N THR A 690 -17.35 18.98 0.00
CA THR A 690 -17.95 17.68 -0.38
C THR A 690 -17.57 16.57 0.59
N ALA A 691 -16.32 16.56 1.06
CA ALA A 691 -15.82 15.60 2.04
C ALA A 691 -16.55 15.67 3.40
N GLU A 692 -17.07 16.83 3.81
CA GLU A 692 -17.81 17.00 5.07
C GLU A 692 -19.17 16.29 4.99
N VAL A 693 -19.91 16.51 3.89
CA VAL A 693 -21.20 15.85 3.62
C VAL A 693 -21.02 14.35 3.38
N GLU A 694 -19.97 13.94 2.65
CA GLU A 694 -19.61 12.53 2.45
C GLU A 694 -19.33 11.82 3.79
N SER A 695 -18.56 12.46 4.68
CA SER A 695 -18.25 11.91 6.01
C SER A 695 -19.52 11.75 6.85
N ALA A 696 -20.42 12.75 6.87
CA ALA A 696 -21.67 12.68 7.62
C ALA A 696 -22.63 11.59 7.10
N LEU A 697 -22.59 11.28 5.79
CA LEU A 697 -23.33 10.16 5.20
C LEU A 697 -22.73 8.81 5.59
N VAL A 698 -21.41 8.62 5.45
CA VAL A 698 -20.68 7.37 5.79
C VAL A 698 -20.68 7.09 7.30
N SER A 699 -20.95 8.11 8.12
CA SER A 699 -21.18 7.96 9.56
C SER A 699 -22.48 7.20 9.90
N HIS A 700 -23.43 7.08 8.96
CA HIS A 700 -24.67 6.32 9.17
C HIS A 700 -24.40 4.81 9.04
N PRO A 701 -24.74 3.96 10.03
CA PRO A 701 -24.35 2.54 10.04
C PRO A 701 -24.83 1.65 8.87
N LYS A 702 -25.65 2.17 7.95
CA LYS A 702 -26.08 1.46 6.73
C LYS A 702 -25.43 2.00 5.45
N CYS A 703 -24.68 3.10 5.51
CA CYS A 703 -23.90 3.64 4.39
C CYS A 703 -22.49 3.04 4.43
N ALA A 704 -22.08 2.39 3.35
CA ALA A 704 -20.69 1.95 3.18
C ALA A 704 -19.82 3.07 2.61
N GLU A 705 -20.33 3.79 1.59
CA GLU A 705 -19.62 4.88 0.93
C GLU A 705 -20.59 5.96 0.42
N ALA A 706 -20.10 7.20 0.34
CA ALA A 706 -20.81 8.31 -0.28
C ALA A 706 -19.91 9.11 -1.21
N ALA A 707 -20.50 9.71 -2.24
CA ALA A 707 -19.86 10.71 -3.08
C ALA A 707 -20.84 11.86 -3.37
N VAL A 708 -20.41 13.10 -3.12
CA VAL A 708 -21.27 14.28 -3.21
C VAL A 708 -20.80 15.20 -4.32
N VAL A 709 -21.74 15.80 -5.06
CA VAL A 709 -21.48 16.78 -6.11
C VAL A 709 -22.48 17.94 -6.04
N GLY A 710 -22.04 19.14 -6.40
CA GLY A 710 -22.91 20.29 -6.58
C GLY A 710 -23.58 20.27 -7.96
N ILE A 711 -24.90 20.43 -7.98
CA ILE A 711 -25.71 20.68 -9.18
C ILE A 711 -26.30 22.09 -9.13
N ASP A 712 -26.67 22.66 -10.27
CA ASP A 712 -27.37 23.95 -10.32
C ASP A 712 -28.78 23.84 -9.71
N HIS A 713 -29.20 24.85 -8.95
CA HIS A 713 -30.50 24.88 -8.29
C HIS A 713 -31.06 26.31 -8.28
N GLU A 714 -32.22 26.50 -8.91
CA GLU A 714 -32.86 27.80 -9.18
C GLU A 714 -32.90 28.76 -7.99
N VAL A 715 -33.27 28.27 -6.79
CA VAL A 715 -33.39 29.08 -5.56
C VAL A 715 -32.07 29.17 -4.78
N LYS A 716 -31.24 28.13 -4.79
CA LYS A 716 -30.05 28.04 -3.91
C LYS A 716 -28.74 28.45 -4.59
N GLY A 717 -28.74 28.69 -5.90
CA GLY A 717 -27.53 28.71 -6.71
C GLY A 717 -27.07 27.28 -7.02
N GLN A 718 -26.61 26.55 -6.00
CA GLN A 718 -26.34 25.11 -6.10
C GLN A 718 -27.10 24.29 -5.06
N GLY A 719 -27.48 23.07 -5.45
CA GLY A 719 -28.04 22.02 -4.60
C GLY A 719 -27.06 20.87 -4.39
N ILE A 720 -27.28 20.09 -3.34
CA ILE A 720 -26.41 18.97 -2.95
C ILE A 720 -26.97 17.66 -3.51
N TYR A 721 -26.21 17.01 -4.39
CA TYR A 721 -26.55 15.69 -4.93
C TYR A 721 -25.59 14.64 -4.36
N ALA A 722 -26.14 13.64 -3.66
CA ALA A 722 -25.37 12.60 -2.99
C ALA A 722 -25.62 11.23 -3.63
N PHE A 723 -24.55 10.59 -4.09
CA PHE A 723 -24.53 9.19 -4.49
C PHE A 723 -24.15 8.35 -3.27
N VAL A 724 -24.97 7.35 -2.91
CA VAL A 724 -24.82 6.58 -1.67
C VAL A 724 -24.80 5.08 -1.95
N THR A 725 -23.69 4.43 -1.59
CA THR A 725 -23.54 2.98 -1.54
C THR A 725 -23.84 2.51 -0.12
N LEU A 726 -24.67 1.46 -0.02
CA LEU A 726 -25.06 0.87 1.26
C LEU A 726 -24.15 -0.31 1.63
N VAL A 727 -24.22 -0.72 2.89
CA VAL A 727 -23.64 -1.99 3.35
C VAL A 727 -24.39 -3.16 2.68
N ASP A 728 -23.67 -4.24 2.35
CA ASP A 728 -24.23 -5.42 1.68
C ASP A 728 -25.46 -5.99 2.44
N GLY A 729 -26.45 -6.43 1.67
CA GLY A 729 -27.73 -6.94 2.20
C GLY A 729 -28.74 -5.86 2.62
N VAL A 730 -28.37 -4.57 2.65
CA VAL A 730 -29.32 -3.49 2.96
C VAL A 730 -30.06 -3.02 1.70
N SER A 731 -31.38 -3.24 1.65
CA SER A 731 -32.25 -2.76 0.57
C SER A 731 -32.46 -1.24 0.57
N TYR A 732 -32.57 -0.65 -0.62
CA TYR A 732 -32.95 0.75 -0.81
C TYR A 732 -34.39 1.02 -0.31
N SER A 733 -34.59 2.11 0.43
CA SER A 733 -35.94 2.55 0.86
C SER A 733 -35.99 4.04 1.16
N ASP A 734 -37.16 4.66 1.03
CA ASP A 734 -37.30 6.10 1.27
C ASP A 734 -37.20 6.49 2.75
N ASP A 735 -37.47 5.59 3.68
CA ASP A 735 -37.21 5.82 5.11
C ASP A 735 -35.72 5.81 5.43
N LEU A 736 -34.93 4.98 4.74
CA LEU A 736 -33.47 5.07 4.77
C LEU A 736 -32.97 6.37 4.11
N ARG A 737 -33.58 6.79 2.99
CA ARG A 737 -33.30 8.08 2.33
C ARG A 737 -33.49 9.25 3.31
N LYS A 738 -34.61 9.27 4.05
CA LYS A 738 -34.90 10.26 5.10
C LYS A 738 -33.89 10.19 6.26
N SER A 739 -33.54 8.98 6.71
CA SER A 739 -32.57 8.77 7.81
C SER A 739 -31.18 9.34 7.48
N LEU A 740 -30.70 9.11 6.26
CA LEU A 740 -29.43 9.66 5.77
C LEU A 740 -29.46 11.20 5.69
N ILE A 741 -30.52 11.79 5.12
CA ILE A 741 -30.70 13.25 5.07
C ILE A 741 -30.74 13.86 6.49
N MET A 742 -31.41 13.20 7.44
CA MET A 742 -31.46 13.64 8.83
C MET A 742 -30.11 13.53 9.55
N THR A 743 -29.25 12.58 9.16
CA THR A 743 -27.89 12.43 9.73
C THR A 743 -26.99 13.59 9.32
N VAL A 744 -27.00 13.97 8.04
CA VAL A 744 -26.28 15.18 7.58
C VAL A 744 -26.86 16.45 8.23
N ARG A 745 -28.19 16.53 8.35
CA ARG A 745 -28.89 17.67 8.94
C ARG A 745 -28.59 17.85 10.44
N SER A 746 -28.33 16.78 11.19
CA SER A 746 -27.99 16.85 12.62
C SER A 746 -26.51 17.13 12.88
N GLN A 747 -25.60 16.65 12.02
CA GLN A 747 -24.15 16.84 12.19
C GLN A 747 -23.62 18.17 11.63
N ILE A 748 -24.11 18.60 10.46
CA ILE A 748 -23.62 19.81 9.76
C ILE A 748 -24.66 20.93 9.80
N GLY A 749 -25.93 20.58 9.52
CA GLY A 749 -27.05 21.52 9.59
C GLY A 749 -27.99 21.49 8.39
N ALA A 750 -29.06 22.28 8.46
CA ALA A 750 -30.14 22.31 7.47
C ALA A 750 -29.71 22.73 6.06
N PHE A 751 -28.64 23.52 5.93
CA PHE A 751 -28.09 24.00 4.66
C PHE A 751 -27.25 22.94 3.92
N ALA A 752 -26.75 21.93 4.64
CA ALA A 752 -25.92 20.86 4.09
C ALA A 752 -26.70 19.56 3.76
N ALA A 753 -28.00 19.52 4.08
CA ALA A 753 -28.86 18.38 3.79
C ALA A 753 -28.95 18.10 2.27
N PRO A 754 -28.72 16.87 1.79
CA PRO A 754 -28.81 16.53 0.37
C PRO A 754 -30.21 16.77 -0.22
N ASP A 755 -30.26 17.43 -1.38
CA ASP A 755 -31.47 17.69 -2.16
C ASP A 755 -31.95 16.43 -2.91
N LYS A 756 -31.00 15.62 -3.41
CA LYS A 756 -31.26 14.26 -3.90
C LYS A 756 -30.22 13.29 -3.36
N ILE A 757 -30.69 12.17 -2.81
CA ILE A 757 -29.91 10.93 -2.66
C ILE A 757 -30.24 10.01 -3.83
N HIS A 758 -29.19 9.50 -4.46
CA HIS A 758 -29.20 8.54 -5.56
C HIS A 758 -28.47 7.27 -5.10
N TRP A 759 -29.13 6.12 -5.18
CA TRP A 759 -28.58 4.84 -4.75
C TRP A 759 -27.51 4.33 -5.72
N ALA A 760 -26.32 4.03 -5.20
CA ALA A 760 -25.15 3.66 -5.98
C ALA A 760 -24.67 2.24 -5.62
N PRO A 761 -24.89 1.22 -6.47
CA PRO A 761 -24.36 -0.13 -6.25
C PRO A 761 -22.82 -0.16 -6.15
N GLY A 762 -22.19 0.83 -6.77
CA GLY A 762 -20.81 1.22 -6.50
C GLY A 762 -20.56 2.66 -6.97
N LEU A 763 -19.43 3.23 -6.55
CA LEU A 763 -18.99 4.56 -6.99
C LEU A 763 -17.95 4.43 -8.12
N PRO A 764 -17.94 5.34 -9.12
CA PRO A 764 -17.03 5.27 -10.25
C PRO A 764 -15.62 5.68 -9.80
N LYS A 765 -14.86 4.72 -9.30
CA LYS A 765 -13.48 4.91 -8.84
C LYS A 765 -12.48 4.55 -9.92
N THR A 766 -11.44 5.35 -10.05
CA THR A 766 -10.19 4.95 -10.70
C THR A 766 -9.60 3.70 -10.03
N ARG A 767 -8.69 2.99 -10.72
CA ARG A 767 -8.09 1.76 -10.17
C ARG A 767 -7.22 1.95 -8.90
N SER A 768 -6.90 3.21 -8.56
CA SER A 768 -6.23 3.64 -7.32
C SER A 768 -7.21 4.16 -6.25
N GLY A 769 -8.52 3.94 -6.39
CA GLY A 769 -9.55 4.27 -5.40
C GLY A 769 -10.13 5.68 -5.48
N LYS A 770 -9.50 6.63 -6.19
CA LYS A 770 -10.05 8.00 -6.34
C LYS A 770 -11.38 7.97 -7.08
N ILE A 771 -12.43 8.49 -6.45
CA ILE A 771 -13.78 8.71 -7.01
C ILE A 771 -13.72 9.76 -8.12
N MET A 772 -14.33 9.46 -9.27
CA MET A 772 -14.40 10.35 -10.43
C MET A 772 -15.61 11.28 -10.36
N ARG A 773 -15.59 12.25 -9.43
CA ARG A 773 -16.69 13.23 -9.24
C ARG A 773 -17.11 13.97 -10.51
N ARG A 774 -16.22 14.13 -11.51
CA ARG A 774 -16.57 14.64 -12.85
C ARG A 774 -17.69 13.84 -13.52
N ILE A 775 -17.63 12.51 -13.45
CA ILE A 775 -18.64 11.60 -14.03
C ILE A 775 -19.95 11.72 -13.25
N LEU A 776 -19.88 11.68 -11.91
CA LEU A 776 -21.03 11.84 -11.03
C LEU A 776 -21.76 13.17 -11.25
N ARG A 777 -21.02 14.27 -11.44
CA ARG A 777 -21.58 15.60 -11.74
C ARG A 777 -22.29 15.61 -13.10
N LYS A 778 -21.71 14.98 -14.14
CA LYS A 778 -22.37 14.82 -15.46
C LYS A 778 -23.65 14.00 -15.39
N ILE A 779 -23.67 12.90 -14.64
CA ILE A 779 -24.87 12.08 -14.40
C ILE A 779 -25.93 12.90 -13.64
N ALA A 780 -25.55 13.58 -12.55
CA ALA A 780 -26.44 14.38 -11.73
C ALA A 780 -27.07 15.56 -12.51
N SER A 781 -26.30 16.20 -13.40
CA SER A 781 -26.76 17.24 -14.32
C SER A 781 -27.42 16.70 -15.61
N ARG A 782 -27.64 15.37 -15.73
CA ARG A 782 -28.22 14.69 -16.92
C ARG A 782 -27.49 14.94 -18.26
N GLN A 783 -26.20 15.28 -18.21
CA GLN A 783 -25.32 15.48 -19.37
C GLN A 783 -24.61 14.16 -19.72
N LEU A 784 -25.38 13.17 -20.14
CA LEU A 784 -24.95 11.76 -20.26
C LEU A 784 -24.02 11.49 -21.46
N ASP A 785 -24.18 12.28 -22.52
CA ASP A 785 -23.33 12.30 -23.71
C ASP A 785 -21.93 12.92 -23.44
N GLU A 786 -21.83 13.80 -22.43
CA GLU A 786 -20.58 14.47 -22.05
C GLU A 786 -19.81 13.76 -20.90
N VAL A 787 -20.12 12.50 -20.62
CA VAL A 787 -19.42 11.70 -19.58
C VAL A 787 -17.94 11.47 -19.92
N GLY A 788 -17.57 11.38 -21.21
CA GLY A 788 -16.17 11.25 -21.66
C GLY A 788 -15.48 9.94 -21.22
N ASP A 789 -14.14 9.92 -21.20
CA ASP A 789 -13.37 8.69 -20.93
C ASP A 789 -13.66 8.08 -19.54
N THR A 790 -14.03 6.79 -19.56
CA THR A 790 -14.30 5.92 -18.41
C THR A 790 -13.27 4.80 -18.25
N SER A 791 -12.30 4.65 -19.17
CA SER A 791 -11.33 3.53 -19.19
C SER A 791 -10.44 3.44 -17.94
N THR A 792 -10.22 4.58 -17.29
CA THR A 792 -9.46 4.74 -16.05
C THR A 792 -10.10 4.10 -14.82
N LEU A 793 -11.39 3.74 -14.90
CA LEU A 793 -12.15 3.15 -13.81
C LEU A 793 -11.67 1.72 -13.47
N ALA A 794 -11.99 1.28 -12.25
CA ALA A 794 -11.84 -0.11 -11.81
C ALA A 794 -12.88 -1.01 -12.50
N ASP A 795 -14.12 -0.55 -12.51
CA ASP A 795 -15.21 -1.08 -13.32
C ASP A 795 -15.95 0.07 -14.04
N PRO A 796 -15.91 0.14 -15.38
CA PRO A 796 -16.71 1.08 -16.15
C PRO A 796 -18.22 0.84 -16.07
N GLY A 797 -18.67 -0.41 -15.85
CA GLY A 797 -20.11 -0.77 -15.87
C GLY A 797 -20.93 -0.12 -14.75
N VAL A 798 -20.26 0.35 -13.69
CA VAL A 798 -20.85 1.20 -12.65
C VAL A 798 -21.48 2.48 -13.24
N VAL A 799 -20.94 3.04 -14.33
CA VAL A 799 -21.48 4.24 -14.97
C VAL A 799 -22.88 3.98 -15.53
N ASP A 800 -23.07 2.86 -16.22
CA ASP A 800 -24.36 2.48 -16.81
C ASP A 800 -25.41 2.16 -15.72
N GLN A 801 -24.99 1.53 -14.62
CA GLN A 801 -25.85 1.26 -13.46
C GLN A 801 -26.34 2.56 -12.80
N LEU A 802 -25.45 3.55 -12.64
CA LEU A 802 -25.81 4.87 -12.11
C LEU A 802 -26.69 5.68 -13.06
N ILE A 803 -26.54 5.50 -14.38
CA ILE A 803 -27.47 6.10 -15.34
C ILE A 803 -28.86 5.46 -15.20
N ALA A 804 -28.94 4.13 -15.13
CA ALA A 804 -30.19 3.40 -14.98
C ALA A 804 -30.94 3.70 -13.66
N LEU A 805 -30.21 3.97 -12.57
CA LEU A 805 -30.80 4.31 -11.25
C LEU A 805 -31.11 5.81 -11.06
N SER A 806 -30.74 6.67 -12.02
CA SER A 806 -30.89 8.12 -11.89
C SER A 806 -32.33 8.64 -11.77
N ASP A 807 -33.31 7.84 -12.20
CA ASP A 807 -34.75 8.09 -12.07
C ASP A 807 -35.41 7.32 -10.90
N SER A 808 -34.61 6.84 -9.94
CA SER A 808 -35.04 6.29 -8.64
C SER A 808 -34.60 7.14 -7.43
#